data_AF-A0A6I5NDR5-F1
#
_entry.id   AF-A0A6I5NDR5-F1
#
_cell.length_a   1.000
_cell.length_b   1.000
_cell.length_c   1.000
_cell.angle_alpha   90.00
_cell.angle_beta   90.00
_cell.angle_gamma   90.00
#
_symmetry.space_group_name_H-M   'P 1'
#
loop_
_entity.id
_entity.type
_entity.pdbx_description
1 polymer ?
#
loop_
_entity_poly.entity_id
_entity_poly.type
_entity_poly.pdbx_seq_one_letter_code
_entity_poly.pdbx_strand_id
1 'polypeptide(L)'
;MRNSYRGWVAAALSGIAAIGLMASSAGATDEQHTAQAAPSEPPAASHEAISPASAIAMRQSLQNLAGRFESALLLAHAAEHSAQLVAIAQPASLPASVGTAETSLHPVLADAQQLIADWPRLMAQQQYAQAQQRWQAVQQALRSNFPSDQVLAQPELRAMWLDRGTIVDAGSPQGLAQVFDRLAAAGINTVFVETVNAGYPIYPSRVAPQQNPLTQHWDPLAAAVELGKQRHIEVHAWVWTFAAGNQRHNQILGLPTTYPGPLISANPTWAGYDSQGNLLPPGQTKPFLDPANSEVRSYLLRLLNEIANRYDVAGIQLDYVRHPFQDPAAGRTFGYGLASRQQFERLTGVDPITLSPRSQALTPEQKRQQYLWAQWTTFRTRQISTFVADASAMLRRHHPQLVISAAVFAQSGHERRQKLQQDWEAWAERGDVDWIVLMSYAANTPQFEAMIRPWVVEATYDSTLVIPGIRLFDSAPEAVFDQIQALRDLPTVGYALFAADHFDTPMQTLLNDTQGPTAVLRSQPIPQQQPFAVAAIRYQTLQREWNWLLTHDQLAMDAAELNQWRLEADALSEQLELLSANPSRRRLAQVRSRLERLHTHLNHSVTISNANSGYRLRAWQHRLATIEQLLEYGMVRATE
;
A
#
# COMPACT_ATOMS: atom_id res chain seq x y z
N MET A 1 -6.43 33.54 19.26
CA MET A 1 -6.14 33.03 17.90
C MET A 1 -5.80 31.54 17.96
N ARG A 2 -6.76 30.67 18.35
CA ARG A 2 -6.52 29.23 18.59
C ARG A 2 -7.68 28.30 18.16
N ASN A 3 -8.64 28.76 17.34
CA ASN A 3 -9.86 28.02 17.02
C ASN A 3 -10.10 27.76 15.51
N SER A 4 -9.05 27.55 14.71
CA SER A 4 -9.16 27.37 13.25
C SER A 4 -8.52 26.08 12.71
N TYR A 5 -8.49 24.98 13.47
CA TYR A 5 -7.74 23.75 13.13
C TYR A 5 -8.61 22.48 13.00
N ARG A 6 -9.77 22.55 12.34
CA ARG A 6 -10.61 21.35 12.05
C ARG A 6 -10.98 21.13 10.57
N GLY A 7 -10.38 21.87 9.63
CA GLY A 7 -10.73 21.80 8.20
C GLY A 7 -9.91 20.83 7.34
N TRP A 8 -9.05 19.98 7.91
CA TRP A 8 -7.97 19.35 7.14
C TRP A 8 -8.32 18.09 6.32
N VAL A 9 -9.48 17.45 6.51
CA VAL A 9 -9.75 16.11 5.95
C VAL A 9 -10.58 16.10 4.63
N ALA A 10 -11.27 17.19 4.27
CA ALA A 10 -12.22 17.16 3.14
C ALA A 10 -11.61 17.04 1.72
N ALA A 11 -10.30 17.28 1.54
CA ALA A 11 -9.68 17.37 0.20
C ALA A 11 -9.04 16.08 -0.32
N ALA A 12 -8.75 15.10 0.56
CA ALA A 12 -8.48 13.71 0.17
C ALA A 12 -9.79 12.96 -0.10
N LEU A 13 -10.86 13.35 0.61
CA LEU A 13 -12.19 12.75 0.49
C LEU A 13 -12.94 13.12 -0.80
N SER A 14 -12.63 14.23 -1.48
CA SER A 14 -13.34 14.58 -2.73
C SER A 14 -13.11 13.57 -3.87
N GLY A 15 -12.06 12.74 -3.78
CA GLY A 15 -11.80 11.63 -4.71
C GLY A 15 -12.29 10.25 -4.23
N ILE A 16 -12.50 10.06 -2.92
CA ILE A 16 -12.82 8.76 -2.31
C ILE A 16 -14.30 8.66 -1.90
N ALA A 17 -14.96 9.77 -1.59
CA ALA A 17 -16.38 9.81 -1.22
C ALA A 17 -17.36 9.46 -2.36
N ALA A 18 -16.87 9.23 -3.59
CA ALA A 18 -17.71 8.88 -4.74
C ALA A 18 -17.99 7.36 -4.89
N ILE A 19 -17.58 6.50 -3.94
CA ILE A 19 -17.62 5.03 -4.13
C ILE A 19 -18.48 4.28 -3.09
N GLY A 20 -18.93 4.95 -2.03
CA GLY A 20 -19.80 4.33 -1.04
C GLY A 20 -21.23 4.87 -1.09
N LEU A 21 -22.02 4.52 -2.12
CA LEU A 21 -23.50 4.47 -2.11
C LEU A 21 -24.04 4.20 -3.53
N MET A 22 -24.43 2.96 -3.80
CA MET A 22 -25.42 2.64 -4.84
C MET A 22 -26.34 1.53 -4.35
N ALA A 23 -27.40 1.92 -3.64
CA ALA A 23 -28.68 1.22 -3.65
C ALA A 23 -29.81 2.18 -3.25
N SER A 24 -30.81 2.25 -4.14
CA SER A 24 -32.14 2.85 -3.99
C SER A 24 -32.30 4.38 -4.12
N SER A 25 -33.38 4.70 -4.82
CA SER A 25 -33.83 5.98 -5.36
C SER A 25 -34.63 6.83 -4.38
N ALA A 26 -34.49 8.15 -4.47
CA ALA A 26 -35.55 9.18 -4.56
C ALA A 26 -35.23 10.45 -3.74
N GLY A 27 -35.42 11.61 -4.37
CA GLY A 27 -35.92 12.84 -3.72
C GLY A 27 -34.98 13.67 -2.84
N ALA A 28 -34.39 14.69 -3.46
CA ALA A 28 -34.28 16.09 -2.98
C ALA A 28 -33.73 16.45 -1.56
N THR A 29 -32.96 17.55 -1.61
CA THR A 29 -32.60 18.55 -0.58
C THR A 29 -31.48 18.24 0.43
N ASP A 30 -30.40 19.01 0.26
CA ASP A 30 -29.37 19.33 1.25
C ASP A 30 -30.00 19.89 2.53
N GLU A 31 -29.66 19.32 3.68
CA GLU A 31 -29.52 20.08 4.92
C GLU A 31 -28.36 19.53 5.76
N GLN A 32 -27.56 20.46 6.25
CA GLN A 32 -26.38 20.26 7.07
C GLN A 32 -26.75 19.65 8.42
N HIS A 33 -26.07 18.57 8.81
CA HIS A 33 -25.81 18.30 10.22
C HIS A 33 -24.35 17.87 10.42
N THR A 34 -23.53 18.86 10.78
CA THR A 34 -22.34 18.65 11.62
C THR A 34 -22.81 18.18 12.99
N ALA A 35 -22.89 16.87 13.19
CA ALA A 35 -22.95 16.27 14.52
C ALA A 35 -21.56 15.73 14.85
N GLN A 36 -20.88 16.38 15.80
CA GLN A 36 -19.81 15.74 16.56
C GLN A 36 -20.42 14.51 17.23
N ALA A 37 -20.04 13.30 16.80
CA ALA A 37 -20.24 12.13 17.63
C ALA A 37 -19.29 12.26 18.82
N ALA A 38 -19.86 12.57 20.00
CA ALA A 38 -19.29 12.13 21.27
C ALA A 38 -19.04 10.60 21.19
N PRO A 39 -18.12 10.03 21.99
CA PRO A 39 -17.91 8.59 21.99
C PRO A 39 -19.25 7.91 22.25
N SER A 40 -19.80 7.30 21.20
CA SER A 40 -21.04 6.56 21.28
C SER A 40 -20.77 5.34 22.16
N GLU A 41 -21.57 5.19 23.22
CA GLU A 41 -21.71 3.91 23.90
C GLU A 41 -21.84 2.76 22.88
N PRO A 42 -21.31 1.56 23.18
CA PRO A 42 -21.42 0.43 22.26
C PRO A 42 -22.89 0.26 21.84
N PRO A 43 -23.19 0.12 20.54
CA PRO A 43 -24.57 -0.02 20.09
C PRO A 43 -25.20 -1.21 20.83
N ALA A 44 -26.36 -0.98 21.45
CA ALA A 44 -27.13 -2.03 22.07
C ALA A 44 -27.33 -3.17 21.07
N ALA A 45 -27.12 -4.42 21.50
CA ALA A 45 -27.25 -5.59 20.65
C ALA A 45 -28.61 -5.56 19.91
N SER A 46 -28.58 -5.45 18.59
CA SER A 46 -29.78 -5.47 17.77
C SER A 46 -30.37 -6.88 17.79
N HIS A 47 -31.68 -7.00 18.02
CA HIS A 47 -32.41 -8.27 17.84
C HIS A 47 -32.60 -8.64 16.35
N GLU A 48 -32.00 -7.89 15.43
CA GLU A 48 -32.10 -8.14 13.99
C GLU A 48 -31.44 -9.48 13.63
N ALA A 49 -32.10 -10.22 12.73
CA ALA A 49 -31.59 -11.49 12.24
C ALA A 49 -30.28 -11.28 11.48
N ILE A 50 -29.25 -12.06 11.82
CA ILE A 50 -27.99 -12.06 11.06
C ILE A 50 -28.21 -12.91 9.79
N SER A 51 -28.06 -12.29 8.62
CA SER A 51 -28.17 -13.02 7.35
C SER A 51 -27.11 -14.13 7.24
N PRO A 52 -27.35 -15.22 6.49
CA PRO A 52 -26.35 -16.27 6.30
C PRO A 52 -25.02 -15.74 5.76
N ALA A 53 -25.05 -14.79 4.82
CA ALA A 53 -23.85 -14.17 4.27
C ALA A 53 -23.09 -13.35 5.34
N SER A 54 -23.82 -12.56 6.15
CA SER A 54 -23.25 -11.80 7.26
C SER A 54 -22.64 -12.73 8.31
N ALA A 55 -23.31 -13.85 8.64
CA ALA A 55 -22.81 -14.82 9.60
C ALA A 55 -21.49 -15.46 9.16
N ILE A 56 -21.37 -15.80 7.87
CA ILE A 56 -20.13 -16.31 7.28
C ILE A 56 -19.03 -15.24 7.34
N ALA A 57 -19.33 -14.01 6.92
CA ALA A 57 -18.37 -12.91 6.92
C ALA A 57 -17.86 -12.56 8.33
N MET A 58 -18.75 -12.54 9.33
CA MET A 58 -18.39 -12.29 10.72
C MET A 58 -17.48 -13.39 11.27
N ARG A 59 -17.81 -14.67 11.04
CA ARG A 59 -16.99 -15.80 11.47
C ARG A 59 -15.61 -15.77 10.80
N GLN A 60 -15.55 -15.55 9.49
CA GLN A 60 -14.30 -15.48 8.74
C GLN A 60 -13.43 -14.30 9.20
N SER A 61 -14.04 -13.13 9.45
CA SER A 61 -13.35 -11.95 9.97
C SER A 61 -12.74 -12.23 11.34
N LEU A 62 -13.47 -12.93 12.22
CA LEU A 62 -12.95 -13.33 13.53
C LEU A 62 -11.81 -14.36 13.42
N GLN A 63 -11.95 -15.35 12.55
CA GLN A 63 -10.88 -16.33 12.26
C GLN A 63 -9.60 -15.66 11.76
N ASN A 64 -9.72 -14.69 10.84
CA ASN A 64 -8.57 -13.97 10.31
C ASN A 64 -7.90 -13.08 11.39
N LEU A 65 -8.69 -12.38 12.22
CA LEU A 65 -8.15 -11.56 13.31
C LEU A 65 -7.45 -12.42 14.37
N ALA A 66 -8.06 -13.56 14.75
CA ALA A 66 -7.45 -14.51 15.68
C ALA A 66 -6.15 -15.09 15.11
N GLY A 67 -6.12 -15.39 13.81
CA GLY A 67 -4.92 -15.86 13.12
C GLY A 67 -3.79 -14.83 13.08
N ARG A 68 -4.09 -13.55 12.80
CA ARG A 68 -3.11 -12.45 12.84
C ARG A 68 -2.55 -12.23 14.24
N PHE A 69 -3.43 -12.28 15.23
CA PHE A 69 -3.07 -12.18 16.64
C PHE A 69 -2.13 -13.30 17.06
N GLU A 70 -2.47 -14.54 16.72
CA GLU A 70 -1.63 -15.72 16.96
C GLU A 70 -0.28 -15.62 16.23
N SER A 71 -0.28 -15.17 14.97
CA SER A 71 0.93 -14.92 14.19
C SER A 71 1.86 -13.91 14.86
N ALA A 72 1.31 -12.79 15.35
CA ALA A 72 2.05 -11.78 16.10
C ALA A 72 2.62 -12.33 17.42
N LEU A 73 1.84 -13.12 18.17
CA LEU A 73 2.33 -13.77 19.39
C LEU A 73 3.46 -14.74 19.09
N LEU A 74 3.35 -15.56 18.05
CA LEU A 74 4.39 -16.52 17.68
C LEU A 74 5.70 -15.82 17.33
N LEU A 75 5.64 -14.72 16.56
CA LEU A 75 6.81 -13.90 16.26
C LEU A 75 7.51 -13.40 17.54
N ALA A 76 6.73 -12.90 18.51
CA ALA A 76 7.27 -12.43 19.77
C ALA A 76 7.94 -13.56 20.59
N HIS A 77 7.26 -14.71 20.74
CA HIS A 77 7.80 -15.85 21.51
C HIS A 77 9.02 -16.50 20.85
N ALA A 78 9.06 -16.53 19.52
CA ALA A 78 10.14 -17.13 18.75
C ALA A 78 11.37 -16.22 18.60
N ALA A 79 11.30 -14.94 18.99
CA ALA A 79 12.36 -13.96 18.73
C ALA A 79 13.76 -14.41 19.21
N GLU A 80 13.84 -15.04 20.39
CA GLU A 80 15.12 -15.48 20.99
C GLU A 80 15.46 -16.96 20.68
N HIS A 81 14.67 -17.64 19.85
CA HIS A 81 14.93 -19.05 19.50
C HIS A 81 16.04 -19.19 18.45
N SER A 82 16.67 -20.38 18.42
CA SER A 82 17.63 -20.72 17.36
C SER A 82 16.93 -20.83 16.02
N ALA A 83 17.55 -20.29 14.97
CA ALA A 83 17.13 -20.46 13.58
C ALA A 83 17.49 -21.85 13.02
N GLN A 84 18.31 -22.64 13.71
CA GLN A 84 18.57 -24.03 13.35
C GLN A 84 17.52 -24.94 13.99
N LEU A 85 16.84 -25.74 13.16
CA LEU A 85 15.78 -26.62 13.62
C LEU A 85 16.37 -27.82 14.41
N VAL A 86 15.84 -28.05 15.62
CA VAL A 86 16.33 -29.12 16.51
C VAL A 86 15.88 -30.49 16.01
N ALA A 87 16.77 -31.50 16.13
CA ALA A 87 16.41 -32.89 15.94
C ALA A 87 15.66 -33.40 17.19
N ILE A 88 14.39 -33.76 17.04
CA ILE A 88 13.64 -34.41 18.12
C ILE A 88 14.09 -35.87 18.18
N ALA A 89 14.63 -36.33 19.32
CA ALA A 89 14.82 -37.76 19.56
C ALA A 89 13.45 -38.45 19.53
N GLN A 90 13.37 -39.66 18.95
CA GLN A 90 12.14 -40.45 18.75
C GLN A 90 11.03 -40.13 19.77
N PRO A 91 9.76 -39.97 19.35
CA PRO A 91 8.69 -39.71 20.30
C PRO A 91 8.66 -40.85 21.31
N ALA A 92 8.84 -40.53 22.59
CA ALA A 92 8.38 -41.41 23.65
C ALA A 92 6.92 -41.73 23.30
N SER A 93 6.61 -43.02 23.18
CA SER A 93 5.28 -43.56 22.89
C SER A 93 4.19 -42.59 23.33
N LEU A 94 3.46 -42.01 22.37
CA LEU A 94 2.31 -41.15 22.65
C LEU A 94 1.46 -41.87 23.71
N PRO A 95 1.26 -41.32 24.92
CA PRO A 95 0.33 -41.90 25.86
C PRO A 95 -1.02 -41.97 25.14
N ALA A 96 -1.72 -43.09 25.25
CA ALA A 96 -3.09 -43.28 24.72
C ALA A 96 -4.14 -42.31 25.35
N SER A 97 -3.68 -41.28 26.05
CA SER A 97 -4.41 -40.13 26.54
C SER A 97 -3.66 -38.85 26.13
N VAL A 98 -3.68 -38.50 24.85
CA VAL A 98 -3.53 -37.08 24.46
C VAL A 98 -4.82 -36.41 24.89
N GLY A 99 -4.86 -36.04 26.17
CA GLY A 99 -5.90 -35.20 26.72
C GLY A 99 -5.92 -33.88 25.96
N THR A 100 -7.12 -33.47 25.60
CA THR A 100 -7.53 -32.23 24.94
C THR A 100 -7.16 -30.97 25.75
N ALA A 101 -5.88 -30.72 25.98
CA ALA A 101 -5.37 -29.48 26.54
C ALA A 101 -4.55 -28.75 25.48
N GLU A 102 -5.21 -28.31 24.40
CA GLU A 102 -4.68 -27.26 23.52
C GLU A 102 -4.44 -26.03 24.39
N THR A 103 -3.21 -25.82 24.85
CA THR A 103 -2.86 -24.62 25.60
C THR A 103 -2.69 -23.50 24.57
N SER A 104 -3.78 -22.78 24.30
CA SER A 104 -3.75 -21.55 23.51
C SER A 104 -2.63 -20.65 24.02
N LEU A 105 -1.89 -20.01 23.10
CA LEU A 105 -0.79 -19.09 23.41
C LEU A 105 -1.22 -17.91 24.30
N HIS A 106 -2.52 -17.62 24.34
CA HIS A 106 -3.10 -16.54 25.13
C HIS A 106 -4.56 -16.82 25.49
N PRO A 107 -5.07 -16.41 26.66
CA PRO A 107 -6.48 -16.60 27.04
C PRO A 107 -7.47 -16.00 26.04
N VAL A 108 -7.21 -14.80 25.53
CA VAL A 108 -8.07 -14.13 24.53
C VAL A 108 -8.14 -14.91 23.21
N LEU A 109 -7.05 -15.58 22.83
CA LEU A 109 -7.05 -16.45 21.65
C LEU A 109 -7.91 -17.69 21.88
N ALA A 110 -7.91 -18.26 23.11
CA ALA A 110 -8.79 -19.37 23.47
C ALA A 110 -10.26 -18.95 23.40
N ASP A 111 -10.60 -17.76 23.90
CA ASP A 111 -11.96 -17.21 23.82
C ASP A 111 -12.44 -17.04 22.37
N ALA A 112 -11.54 -16.59 21.49
CA ALA A 112 -11.83 -16.46 20.07
C ALA A 112 -12.08 -17.83 19.40
N GLN A 113 -11.21 -18.80 19.67
CA GLN A 113 -11.35 -20.18 19.16
C GLN A 113 -12.66 -20.82 19.65
N GLN A 114 -13.00 -20.64 20.93
CA GLN A 114 -14.25 -21.10 21.50
C GLN A 114 -15.47 -20.45 20.81
N LEU A 115 -15.44 -19.14 20.57
CA LEU A 115 -16.54 -18.47 19.85
C LEU A 115 -16.65 -18.95 18.40
N ILE A 116 -15.54 -19.18 17.70
CA ILE A 116 -15.52 -19.72 16.33
C ILE A 116 -16.14 -21.12 16.26
N ALA A 117 -15.88 -21.95 17.28
CA ALA A 117 -16.45 -23.29 17.43
C ALA A 117 -17.94 -23.25 17.79
N ASP A 118 -18.35 -22.35 18.68
CA ASP A 118 -19.75 -22.12 19.06
C ASP A 118 -20.60 -21.51 17.93
N TRP A 119 -19.98 -20.81 16.98
CA TRP A 119 -20.68 -19.97 15.99
C TRP A 119 -21.82 -20.69 15.24
N PRO A 120 -21.62 -21.91 14.68
CA PRO A 120 -22.69 -22.60 13.96
C PRO A 120 -23.90 -22.89 14.86
N ARG A 121 -23.65 -23.24 16.14
CA ARG A 121 -24.71 -23.48 17.13
C ARG A 121 -25.47 -22.20 17.46
N LEU A 122 -24.77 -21.08 17.67
CA LEU A 122 -25.41 -19.78 17.93
C LEU A 122 -26.33 -19.36 16.78
N MET A 123 -25.91 -19.56 15.53
CA MET A 123 -26.73 -19.26 14.36
C MET A 123 -27.94 -20.21 14.25
N ALA A 124 -27.74 -21.52 14.45
CA ALA A 124 -28.82 -22.50 14.39
C ALA A 124 -29.90 -22.28 15.48
N GLN A 125 -29.47 -21.81 16.65
CA GLN A 125 -30.36 -21.48 17.78
C GLN A 125 -30.92 -20.04 17.71
N GLN A 126 -30.64 -19.30 16.64
CA GLN A 126 -31.07 -17.90 16.45
C GLN A 126 -30.66 -16.96 17.59
N GLN A 127 -29.54 -17.26 18.26
CA GLN A 127 -28.99 -16.46 19.36
C GLN A 127 -28.20 -15.26 18.83
N TYR A 128 -28.80 -14.46 17.95
CA TYR A 128 -28.12 -13.41 17.19
C TYR A 128 -27.55 -12.29 18.06
N ALA A 129 -28.33 -11.79 19.02
CA ALA A 129 -27.88 -10.75 19.94
C ALA A 129 -26.66 -11.20 20.76
N GLN A 130 -26.69 -12.44 21.27
CA GLN A 130 -25.56 -13.03 22.00
C GLN A 130 -24.34 -13.21 21.09
N ALA A 131 -24.55 -13.69 19.86
CA ALA A 131 -23.47 -13.88 18.89
C ALA A 131 -22.79 -12.55 18.55
N GLN A 132 -23.57 -11.49 18.28
CA GLN A 132 -23.06 -10.16 17.98
C GLN A 132 -22.29 -9.55 19.16
N GLN A 133 -22.84 -9.64 20.37
CA GLN A 133 -22.18 -9.15 21.58
C GLN A 133 -20.86 -9.88 21.84
N ARG A 134 -20.86 -11.22 21.79
CA ARG A 134 -19.62 -12.01 21.95
C ARG A 134 -18.61 -11.68 20.85
N TRP A 135 -19.06 -11.55 19.61
CA TRP A 135 -18.19 -11.21 18.48
C TRP A 135 -17.50 -9.86 18.65
N GLN A 136 -18.26 -8.82 19.00
CA GLN A 136 -17.70 -7.49 19.27
C GLN A 136 -16.72 -7.51 20.44
N ALA A 137 -17.09 -8.16 21.55
CA ALA A 137 -16.24 -8.25 22.73
C ALA A 137 -14.92 -8.97 22.46
N VAL A 138 -14.96 -10.12 21.77
CA VAL A 138 -13.76 -10.89 21.42
C VAL A 138 -12.89 -10.13 20.43
N GLN A 139 -13.47 -9.47 19.41
CA GLN A 139 -12.69 -8.66 18.48
C GLN A 139 -11.97 -7.50 19.18
N GLN A 140 -12.66 -6.81 20.09
CA GLN A 140 -12.05 -5.75 20.88
C GLN A 140 -10.93 -6.30 21.76
N ALA A 141 -11.16 -7.44 22.43
CA ALA A 141 -10.15 -8.08 23.27
C ALA A 141 -8.91 -8.48 22.46
N LEU A 142 -9.06 -9.07 21.27
CA LEU A 142 -7.94 -9.40 20.39
C LEU A 142 -7.15 -8.15 20.00
N ARG A 143 -7.83 -7.06 19.61
CA ARG A 143 -7.18 -5.81 19.23
C ARG A 143 -6.42 -5.14 20.37
N SER A 144 -7.03 -5.10 21.56
CA SER A 144 -6.43 -4.46 22.73
C SER A 144 -5.29 -5.27 23.36
N ASN A 145 -5.15 -6.56 23.04
CA ASN A 145 -4.10 -7.42 23.58
C ASN A 145 -3.04 -7.82 22.54
N PHE A 146 -3.02 -7.19 21.35
CA PHE A 146 -1.92 -7.42 20.41
C PHE A 146 -0.58 -7.23 21.16
N PRO A 147 0.46 -8.02 20.90
CA PRO A 147 1.77 -7.90 21.57
C PRO A 147 2.52 -6.65 21.05
N SER A 148 1.92 -5.47 21.25
CA SER A 148 2.40 -4.18 20.76
C SER A 148 3.53 -3.59 21.61
N ASP A 149 3.81 -4.20 22.75
CA ASP A 149 4.92 -3.90 23.65
C ASP A 149 6.20 -4.71 23.34
N GLN A 150 6.14 -5.58 22.31
CA GLN A 150 7.23 -6.44 21.87
C GLN A 150 7.71 -6.05 20.48
N VAL A 151 8.99 -6.32 20.19
CA VAL A 151 9.52 -6.16 18.83
C VAL A 151 8.99 -7.27 17.94
N LEU A 152 8.12 -6.92 16.99
CA LEU A 152 7.51 -7.85 16.04
C LEU A 152 8.07 -7.71 14.63
N ALA A 153 8.68 -6.56 14.35
CA ALA A 153 9.11 -6.22 13.03
C ALA A 153 10.24 -7.10 12.52
N GLN A 154 10.06 -7.61 11.31
CA GLN A 154 11.15 -8.09 10.49
C GLN A 154 11.70 -6.93 9.64
N PRO A 155 12.88 -7.09 9.03
CA PRO A 155 13.36 -6.14 8.03
C PRO A 155 12.32 -5.97 6.91
N GLU A 156 11.73 -4.77 6.81
CA GLU A 156 10.60 -4.45 5.94
C GLU A 156 10.68 -3.00 5.46
N LEU A 157 10.06 -2.71 4.32
CA LEU A 157 9.96 -1.35 3.81
C LEU A 157 8.87 -0.62 4.61
N ARG A 158 9.22 0.53 5.18
CA ARG A 158 8.34 1.32 6.05
C ARG A 158 8.37 2.75 5.55
N ALA A 159 7.47 3.02 4.61
CA ALA A 159 7.40 4.32 3.96
C ALA A 159 6.39 5.25 4.64
N MET A 160 6.64 6.56 4.55
CA MET A 160 5.71 7.61 4.97
C MET A 160 5.58 8.65 3.86
N TRP A 161 4.34 9.03 3.52
CA TRP A 161 4.12 10.24 2.73
C TRP A 161 4.23 11.48 3.62
N LEU A 162 5.19 12.35 3.29
CA LEU A 162 5.38 13.63 3.95
C LEU A 162 4.72 14.73 3.12
N ASP A 163 3.54 15.14 3.55
CA ASP A 163 2.69 16.11 2.86
C ASP A 163 3.21 17.55 2.99
N ARG A 164 2.80 18.42 2.06
CA ARG A 164 3.15 19.84 2.04
C ARG A 164 2.75 20.55 3.33
N GLY A 165 1.62 20.19 3.96
CA GLY A 165 1.20 20.79 5.23
C GLY A 165 2.28 20.63 6.28
N THR A 166 2.72 19.40 6.52
CA THR A 166 3.81 19.08 7.43
C THR A 166 5.12 19.78 7.06
N ILE A 167 5.48 19.86 5.77
CA ILE A 167 6.70 20.56 5.30
C ILE A 167 6.62 22.06 5.59
N VAL A 168 5.47 22.69 5.31
CA VAL A 168 5.27 24.13 5.54
C VAL A 168 5.26 24.45 7.03
N ASP A 169 4.61 23.62 7.84
CA ASP A 169 4.55 23.80 9.30
C ASP A 169 5.93 23.64 9.95
N ALA A 170 6.78 22.76 9.41
CA ALA A 170 8.18 22.64 9.83
C ALA A 170 8.99 23.93 9.56
N GLY A 171 8.69 24.64 8.46
CA GLY A 171 9.14 26.00 8.16
C GLY A 171 10.65 26.25 8.03
N SER A 172 11.50 25.27 8.33
CA SER A 172 12.96 25.40 8.38
C SER A 172 13.63 24.01 8.39
N PRO A 173 14.94 23.92 8.09
CA PRO A 173 15.70 22.68 8.25
C PRO A 173 15.64 22.12 9.68
N GLN A 174 15.63 22.97 10.71
CA GLN A 174 15.57 22.56 12.12
C GLN A 174 14.20 21.99 12.49
N GLY A 175 13.11 22.60 12.04
CA GLY A 175 11.76 22.05 12.23
C GLY A 175 11.58 20.74 11.47
N LEU A 176 12.13 20.65 10.26
CA LEU A 176 12.08 19.42 9.47
C LEU A 176 12.91 18.30 10.11
N ALA A 177 14.01 18.63 10.77
CA ALA A 177 14.82 17.67 11.53
C ALA A 177 13.98 16.98 12.62
N GLN A 178 13.14 17.73 13.35
CA GLN A 178 12.25 17.16 14.37
C GLN A 178 11.23 16.19 13.76
N VAL A 179 10.70 16.48 12.57
CA VAL A 179 9.81 15.56 11.84
C VAL A 179 10.58 14.27 11.50
N PHE A 180 11.77 14.38 10.91
CA PHE A 180 12.59 13.22 10.56
C PHE A 180 13.06 12.42 11.79
N ASP A 181 13.30 13.06 12.94
CA ASP A 181 13.59 12.38 14.21
C ASP A 181 12.42 11.51 14.67
N ARG A 182 11.19 12.04 14.58
CA ARG A 182 9.98 11.26 14.91
C ARG A 182 9.77 10.08 13.98
N LEU A 183 10.01 10.28 12.68
CA LEU A 183 9.91 9.21 11.68
C LEU A 183 10.98 8.12 11.92
N ALA A 184 12.22 8.51 12.19
CA ALA A 184 13.31 7.58 12.50
C ALA A 184 13.04 6.78 13.79
N ALA A 185 12.52 7.44 14.84
CA ALA A 185 12.13 6.79 16.08
C ALA A 185 11.03 5.73 15.86
N ALA A 186 10.12 5.99 14.93
CA ALA A 186 9.06 5.05 14.53
C ALA A 186 9.51 3.98 13.53
N GLY A 187 10.81 3.95 13.20
CA GLY A 187 11.39 2.97 12.29
C GLY A 187 11.11 3.19 10.80
N ILE A 188 10.53 4.33 10.42
CA ILE A 188 10.35 4.70 9.01
C ILE A 188 11.73 4.77 8.35
N ASN A 189 11.89 4.05 7.23
CA ASN A 189 13.14 3.97 6.47
C ASN A 189 13.04 4.55 5.06
N THR A 190 11.84 4.96 4.64
CA THR A 190 11.59 5.64 3.36
C THR A 190 10.60 6.78 3.55
N VAL A 191 10.86 7.94 2.94
CA VAL A 191 9.94 9.07 2.98
C VAL A 191 9.69 9.59 1.56
N PHE A 192 8.41 9.63 1.17
CA PHE A 192 7.93 10.27 -0.04
C PHE A 192 7.66 11.75 0.25
N VAL A 193 8.61 12.62 -0.07
CA VAL A 193 8.54 14.06 0.23
C VAL A 193 7.76 14.76 -0.87
N GLU A 194 6.63 15.42 -0.55
CA GLU A 194 5.75 16.11 -1.53
C GLU A 194 6.48 17.28 -2.22
N THR A 195 7.26 16.93 -3.23
CA THR A 195 8.27 17.77 -3.86
C THR A 195 7.65 18.71 -4.88
N VAL A 196 6.65 18.23 -5.62
CA VAL A 196 5.87 19.02 -6.57
C VAL A 196 4.40 18.79 -6.30
N ASN A 197 3.66 19.85 -5.98
CA ASN A 197 2.22 19.82 -5.78
C ASN A 197 1.58 21.12 -6.29
N ALA A 198 0.31 21.04 -6.71
CA ALA A 198 -0.46 22.20 -7.19
C ALA A 198 0.25 23.05 -8.27
N GLY A 199 1.15 22.45 -9.06
CA GLY A 199 1.95 23.14 -10.08
C GLY A 199 3.24 23.81 -9.58
N TYR A 200 3.60 23.65 -8.31
CA TYR A 200 4.76 24.27 -7.68
C TYR A 200 5.75 23.23 -7.14
N PRO A 201 7.06 23.34 -7.45
CA PRO A 201 8.09 22.68 -6.67
C PRO A 201 8.26 23.36 -5.30
N ILE A 202 8.57 22.58 -4.27
CA ILE A 202 8.89 23.13 -2.93
C ILE A 202 10.29 23.75 -2.86
N TYR A 203 11.14 23.51 -3.88
CA TYR A 203 12.53 23.94 -4.00
C TYR A 203 12.72 25.00 -5.10
N PRO A 204 13.85 25.76 -5.13
CA PRO A 204 14.11 26.78 -6.15
C PRO A 204 14.48 26.14 -7.49
N SER A 205 13.47 25.81 -8.28
CA SER A 205 13.59 25.20 -9.62
C SER A 205 14.02 26.20 -10.69
N ARG A 206 14.79 25.73 -11.68
CA ARG A 206 15.11 26.45 -12.94
C ARG A 206 14.18 26.06 -14.09
N VAL A 207 13.36 25.02 -13.91
CA VAL A 207 12.44 24.49 -14.91
C VAL A 207 11.02 25.00 -14.69
N ALA A 208 10.54 24.97 -13.45
CA ALA A 208 9.21 25.46 -13.07
C ALA A 208 9.15 26.99 -13.09
N PRO A 209 7.99 27.61 -13.40
CA PRO A 209 7.86 29.06 -13.45
C PRO A 209 8.15 29.75 -12.11
N GLN A 210 7.83 29.09 -10.99
CA GLN A 210 8.03 29.62 -9.65
C GLN A 210 8.04 28.50 -8.60
N GLN A 211 8.81 28.69 -7.53
CA GLN A 211 8.76 27.86 -6.31
C GLN A 211 7.43 28.09 -5.57
N ASN A 212 7.02 27.13 -4.75
CA ASN A 212 5.85 27.27 -3.90
C ASN A 212 6.00 28.50 -2.98
N PRO A 213 5.05 29.46 -2.98
CA PRO A 213 5.14 30.66 -2.16
C PRO A 213 5.25 30.38 -0.66
N LEU A 214 4.78 29.21 -0.20
CA LEU A 214 4.85 28.81 1.21
C LEU A 214 6.25 28.31 1.64
N THR A 215 7.15 28.04 0.69
CA THR A 215 8.51 27.54 0.98
C THR A 215 9.62 28.40 0.37
N GLN A 216 9.29 29.53 -0.26
CA GLN A 216 10.20 30.39 -1.03
C GLN A 216 11.47 30.87 -0.30
N HIS A 217 11.54 30.75 1.02
CA HIS A 217 12.67 31.22 1.84
C HIS A 217 13.72 30.14 2.13
N TRP A 218 13.50 28.90 1.69
CA TRP A 218 14.44 27.80 1.90
C TRP A 218 14.25 26.68 0.86
N ASP A 219 15.10 25.65 0.92
CA ASP A 219 15.01 24.46 0.07
C ASP A 219 14.66 23.24 0.93
N PRO A 220 13.36 22.87 1.04
CA PRO A 220 12.96 21.74 1.87
C PRO A 220 13.42 20.39 1.32
N LEU A 221 13.59 20.25 -0.01
CA LEU A 221 14.05 18.99 -0.59
C LEU A 221 15.53 18.75 -0.28
N ALA A 222 16.37 19.79 -0.39
CA ALA A 222 17.78 19.72 0.04
C ALA A 222 17.88 19.32 1.52
N ALA A 223 17.10 19.98 2.39
CA ALA A 223 17.08 19.67 3.81
C ALA A 223 16.60 18.23 4.07
N ALA A 224 15.53 17.77 3.41
CA ALA A 224 15.02 16.42 3.56
C ALA A 224 16.07 15.36 3.19
N VAL A 225 16.75 15.51 2.04
CA VAL A 225 17.80 14.58 1.60
C VAL A 225 18.93 14.47 2.63
N GLU A 226 19.40 15.60 3.15
CA GLU A 226 20.46 15.61 4.17
C GLU A 226 20.01 14.98 5.49
N LEU A 227 18.81 15.33 5.96
CA LEU A 227 18.24 14.77 7.19
C LEU A 227 17.96 13.27 7.07
N GLY A 228 17.56 12.82 5.89
CA GLY A 228 17.34 11.42 5.56
C GLY A 228 18.64 10.62 5.66
N LYS A 229 19.71 11.10 5.02
CA LYS A 229 21.06 10.48 5.11
C LYS A 229 21.53 10.32 6.54
N GLN A 230 21.41 11.38 7.35
CA GLN A 230 21.80 11.37 8.77
C GLN A 230 21.04 10.33 9.62
N ARG A 231 19.88 9.88 9.15
CA ARG A 231 18.98 8.97 9.88
C ARG A 231 18.80 7.62 9.21
N HIS A 232 19.50 7.34 8.11
CA HIS A 232 19.32 6.15 7.28
C HIS A 232 17.89 6.02 6.74
N ILE A 233 17.30 7.16 6.32
CA ILE A 233 16.00 7.24 5.67
C ILE A 233 16.22 7.61 4.21
N GLU A 234 15.71 6.77 3.31
CA GLU A 234 15.67 7.07 1.89
C GLU A 234 14.65 8.17 1.60
N VAL A 235 15.10 9.21 0.91
CA VAL A 235 14.22 10.30 0.47
C VAL A 235 13.87 10.09 -1.00
N HIS A 236 12.58 9.97 -1.25
CA HIS A 236 12.00 9.85 -2.58
C HIS A 236 11.22 11.12 -2.89
N ALA A 237 11.51 11.76 -4.03
CA ALA A 237 10.78 12.95 -4.45
C ALA A 237 9.39 12.57 -4.97
N TRP A 238 8.34 12.95 -4.23
CA TRP A 238 6.95 12.74 -4.64
C TRP A 238 6.49 13.89 -5.54
N VAL A 239 6.14 13.56 -6.79
CA VAL A 239 5.86 14.53 -7.85
C VAL A 239 4.44 14.34 -8.40
N TRP A 240 3.62 15.39 -8.28
CA TRP A 240 2.36 15.46 -9.03
C TRP A 240 2.65 15.63 -10.51
N THR A 241 2.34 14.61 -11.29
CA THR A 241 2.72 14.50 -12.71
C THR A 241 1.80 15.33 -13.59
N PHE A 242 0.51 14.97 -13.71
CA PHE A 242 -0.42 15.68 -14.58
C PHE A 242 -1.38 16.62 -13.86
N ALA A 243 -1.50 16.58 -12.52
CA ALA A 243 -2.28 17.56 -11.77
C ALA A 243 -1.48 18.87 -11.60
N ALA A 244 -2.02 20.00 -12.05
CA ALA A 244 -1.28 21.28 -12.16
C ALA A 244 -1.76 22.42 -11.25
N GLY A 245 -2.80 22.20 -10.46
CA GLY A 245 -3.34 23.19 -9.53
C GLY A 245 -4.17 22.53 -8.43
N ASN A 246 -4.65 23.33 -7.48
CA ASN A 246 -5.47 22.83 -6.37
C ASN A 246 -6.28 23.96 -5.72
N GLN A 247 -7.61 23.84 -5.70
CA GLN A 247 -8.51 24.85 -5.11
C GLN A 247 -8.19 25.17 -3.64
N ARG A 248 -7.84 24.15 -2.85
CA ARG A 248 -7.49 24.34 -1.44
C ARG A 248 -6.13 25.01 -1.27
N HIS A 249 -5.17 24.68 -2.13
CA HIS A 249 -3.89 25.39 -2.13
C HIS A 249 -4.09 26.88 -2.47
N ASN A 250 -4.97 27.18 -3.44
CA ASN A 250 -5.33 28.56 -3.76
C ASN A 250 -5.93 29.29 -2.55
N GLN A 251 -6.85 28.67 -1.81
CA GLN A 251 -7.42 29.25 -0.59
C GLN A 251 -6.34 29.59 0.45
N ILE A 252 -5.35 28.70 0.66
CA ILE A 252 -4.24 28.93 1.59
C ILE A 252 -3.40 30.13 1.15
N LEU A 253 -3.20 30.31 -0.16
CA LEU A 253 -2.46 31.44 -0.72
C LEU A 253 -3.29 32.73 -0.83
N GLY A 254 -4.58 32.71 -0.48
CA GLY A 254 -5.50 33.84 -0.71
C GLY A 254 -5.79 34.11 -2.20
N LEU A 255 -5.58 33.11 -3.06
CA LEU A 255 -5.88 33.18 -4.49
C LEU A 255 -7.32 32.74 -4.79
N PRO A 256 -7.92 33.19 -5.91
CA PRO A 256 -9.22 32.70 -6.35
C PRO A 256 -9.24 31.17 -6.49
N THR A 257 -10.33 30.52 -6.07
CA THR A 257 -10.49 29.07 -6.22
C THR A 257 -10.45 28.62 -7.68
N THR A 258 -10.78 29.50 -8.62
CA THR A 258 -10.73 29.27 -10.08
C THR A 258 -9.32 29.41 -10.68
N TYR A 259 -8.32 29.85 -9.91
CA TYR A 259 -6.95 29.97 -10.41
C TYR A 259 -6.41 28.58 -10.81
N PRO A 260 -6.00 28.38 -12.09
CA PRO A 260 -5.68 27.05 -12.59
C PRO A 260 -4.28 26.55 -12.18
N GLY A 261 -3.52 27.35 -11.44
CA GLY A 261 -2.13 27.07 -11.10
C GLY A 261 -1.14 27.72 -12.08
N PRO A 262 0.15 27.78 -11.71
CA PRO A 262 1.15 28.57 -12.43
C PRO A 262 1.44 28.02 -13.84
N LEU A 263 1.35 26.71 -14.02
CA LEU A 263 1.68 26.06 -15.29
C LEU A 263 0.65 26.39 -16.38
N ILE A 264 -0.64 26.23 -16.06
CA ILE A 264 -1.74 26.51 -17.01
C ILE A 264 -1.89 28.02 -17.23
N SER A 265 -1.67 28.85 -16.20
CA SER A 265 -1.68 30.31 -16.37
C SER A 265 -0.58 30.79 -17.32
N ALA A 266 0.62 30.22 -17.24
CA ALA A 266 1.72 30.55 -18.14
C ALA A 266 1.53 29.95 -19.54
N ASN A 267 0.91 28.77 -19.65
CA ASN A 267 0.73 28.04 -20.90
C ASN A 267 -0.71 27.48 -21.01
N PRO A 268 -1.70 28.29 -21.42
CA PRO A 268 -3.10 27.86 -21.45
C PRO A 268 -3.38 26.63 -22.33
N THR A 269 -2.59 26.43 -23.39
CA THR A 269 -2.71 25.28 -24.31
C THR A 269 -2.26 23.94 -23.69
N TRP A 270 -1.65 23.97 -22.50
CA TRP A 270 -1.24 22.77 -21.78
C TRP A 270 -2.39 22.11 -21.01
N ALA A 271 -3.52 22.78 -20.86
CA ALA A 271 -4.63 22.28 -20.05
C ALA A 271 -5.39 21.12 -20.71
N GLY A 272 -5.82 20.17 -19.86
CA GLY A 272 -6.88 19.23 -20.17
C GLY A 272 -8.25 19.80 -19.80
N TYR A 273 -9.29 19.29 -20.46
CA TYR A 273 -10.68 19.69 -20.25
C TYR A 273 -11.61 18.49 -20.16
N ASP A 274 -12.78 18.70 -19.54
CA ASP A 274 -13.93 17.81 -19.68
C ASP A 274 -14.60 17.94 -21.07
N SER A 275 -15.59 17.11 -21.35
CA SER A 275 -16.31 17.14 -22.64
C SER A 275 -17.14 18.41 -22.86
N GLN A 276 -17.32 19.23 -21.83
CA GLN A 276 -18.02 20.52 -21.87
C GLN A 276 -17.06 21.72 -21.94
N GLY A 277 -15.75 21.47 -21.92
CA GLY A 277 -14.72 22.53 -21.96
C GLY A 277 -14.35 23.11 -20.60
N ASN A 278 -14.74 22.49 -19.49
CA ASN A 278 -14.35 22.94 -18.15
C ASN A 278 -12.96 22.40 -17.77
N LEU A 279 -12.15 23.26 -17.13
CA LEU A 279 -10.86 22.87 -16.53
C LEU A 279 -11.04 21.97 -15.29
N LEU A 280 -12.10 22.23 -14.53
CA LEU A 280 -12.45 21.52 -13.31
C LEU A 280 -13.78 20.79 -13.54
N PRO A 281 -13.77 19.49 -13.84
CA PRO A 281 -15.01 18.75 -13.98
C PRO A 281 -15.76 18.72 -12.63
N PRO A 282 -17.10 18.63 -12.63
CA PRO A 282 -17.90 18.60 -11.41
C PRO A 282 -17.42 17.53 -10.41
N GLY A 283 -17.22 17.95 -9.15
CA GLY A 283 -16.73 17.09 -8.08
C GLY A 283 -15.20 16.93 -8.03
N GLN A 284 -14.45 17.57 -8.92
CA GLN A 284 -12.98 17.63 -8.85
C GLN A 284 -12.49 18.99 -8.37
N THR A 285 -11.29 19.00 -7.77
CA THR A 285 -10.71 20.19 -7.13
C THR A 285 -9.36 20.62 -7.74
N LYS A 286 -8.92 19.92 -8.80
CA LYS A 286 -7.58 20.08 -9.39
C LYS A 286 -7.70 20.11 -10.91
N PRO A 287 -7.16 21.14 -11.59
CA PRO A 287 -7.01 21.09 -13.03
C PRO A 287 -5.85 20.17 -13.40
N PHE A 288 -5.93 19.57 -14.58
CA PHE A 288 -4.93 18.64 -15.09
C PHE A 288 -4.35 19.14 -16.41
N LEU A 289 -3.09 18.78 -16.67
CA LEU A 289 -2.42 18.97 -17.94
C LEU A 289 -2.89 17.92 -18.95
N ASP A 290 -2.77 18.23 -20.24
CA ASP A 290 -3.02 17.29 -21.34
C ASP A 290 -1.81 16.36 -21.53
N PRO A 291 -1.92 15.04 -21.23
CA PRO A 291 -0.80 14.10 -21.33
C PRO A 291 -0.27 13.88 -22.76
N ALA A 292 -1.07 14.22 -23.78
CA ALA A 292 -0.66 14.15 -25.18
C ALA A 292 0.12 15.39 -25.64
N ASN A 293 0.14 16.48 -24.86
CA ASN A 293 0.86 17.70 -25.21
C ASN A 293 2.38 17.48 -25.06
N SER A 294 3.13 17.63 -26.16
CA SER A 294 4.58 17.40 -26.18
C SER A 294 5.38 18.37 -25.31
N GLU A 295 4.91 19.61 -25.16
CA GLU A 295 5.56 20.61 -24.29
C GLU A 295 5.35 20.27 -22.81
N VAL A 296 4.15 19.80 -22.44
CA VAL A 296 3.87 19.25 -21.11
C VAL A 296 4.80 18.09 -20.80
N ARG A 297 4.91 17.11 -21.71
CA ARG A 297 5.80 15.96 -21.53
C ARG A 297 7.26 16.40 -21.38
N SER A 298 7.72 17.32 -22.24
CA SER A 298 9.08 17.87 -22.16
C SER A 298 9.33 18.62 -20.85
N TYR A 299 8.37 19.41 -20.37
CA TYR A 299 8.45 20.10 -19.08
C TYR A 299 8.59 19.11 -17.93
N LEU A 300 7.71 18.11 -17.85
CA LEU A 300 7.73 17.12 -16.78
C LEU A 300 9.02 16.30 -16.78
N LEU A 301 9.48 15.83 -17.94
CA LEU A 301 10.76 15.12 -18.06
C LEU A 301 11.95 15.99 -17.61
N ARG A 302 11.98 17.27 -18.00
CA ARG A 302 13.01 18.21 -17.53
C ARG A 302 12.95 18.45 -16.02
N LEU A 303 11.75 18.50 -15.44
CA LEU A 303 11.57 18.69 -13.99
C LEU A 303 12.04 17.45 -13.21
N LEU A 304 11.67 16.25 -13.66
CA LEU A 304 12.15 14.99 -13.07
C LEU A 304 13.68 14.87 -13.16
N ASN A 305 14.24 15.22 -14.32
CA ASN A 305 15.69 15.25 -14.53
C ASN A 305 16.39 16.33 -13.69
N GLU A 306 15.76 17.50 -13.48
CA GLU A 306 16.28 18.54 -12.58
C GLU A 306 16.38 18.00 -11.14
N ILE A 307 15.33 17.33 -10.66
CA ILE A 307 15.32 16.74 -9.32
C ILE A 307 16.44 15.71 -9.18
N ALA A 308 16.52 14.74 -10.09
CA ALA A 308 17.51 13.66 -10.03
C ALA A 308 18.95 14.16 -10.13
N ASN A 309 19.22 15.23 -10.89
CA ASN A 309 20.58 15.75 -11.05
C ASN A 309 21.02 16.71 -9.94
N ARG A 310 20.08 17.38 -9.27
CA ARG A 310 20.40 18.39 -8.25
C ARG A 310 20.37 17.85 -6.83
N TYR A 311 19.62 16.78 -6.59
CA TYR A 311 19.39 16.23 -5.28
C TYR A 311 19.75 14.75 -5.28
N ASP A 312 20.47 14.31 -4.25
CA ASP A 312 20.81 12.91 -4.05
C ASP A 312 19.62 12.16 -3.43
N VAL A 313 18.51 12.12 -4.18
CA VAL A 313 17.30 11.38 -3.83
C VAL A 313 17.49 9.90 -4.16
N ALA A 314 16.99 9.03 -3.28
CA ALA A 314 17.00 7.57 -3.51
C ALA A 314 15.99 7.16 -4.59
N GLY A 315 14.96 8.00 -4.82
CA GLY A 315 13.97 7.72 -5.85
C GLY A 315 13.08 8.89 -6.22
N ILE A 316 12.25 8.65 -7.24
CA ILE A 316 11.17 9.53 -7.69
C ILE A 316 9.88 8.73 -7.62
N GLN A 317 8.87 9.30 -6.95
CA GLN A 317 7.53 8.76 -6.91
C GLN A 317 6.58 9.61 -7.78
N LEU A 318 6.06 9.00 -8.83
CA LEU A 318 5.06 9.58 -9.72
C LEU A 318 3.67 9.47 -9.09
N ASP A 319 3.05 10.59 -8.77
CA ASP A 319 1.65 10.67 -8.38
C ASP A 319 0.87 11.50 -9.40
N TYR A 320 -0.47 11.40 -9.38
CA TYR A 320 -1.35 12.01 -10.36
C TYR A 320 -0.92 11.69 -11.80
N VAL A 321 -0.30 10.52 -12.02
CA VAL A 321 0.07 9.96 -13.32
C VAL A 321 -1.16 9.28 -13.94
N ARG A 322 -2.19 10.11 -14.19
CA ARG A 322 -3.54 9.71 -14.60
C ARG A 322 -4.36 10.95 -14.97
N HIS A 323 -5.56 10.73 -15.51
CA HIS A 323 -6.62 11.73 -15.57
C HIS A 323 -7.37 11.87 -14.21
N PRO A 324 -8.15 12.94 -13.99
CA PRO A 324 -9.06 13.03 -12.85
C PRO A 324 -10.09 11.90 -12.84
N PHE A 325 -10.76 11.69 -11.70
CA PHE A 325 -11.86 10.73 -11.62
C PHE A 325 -12.98 11.10 -12.59
N GLN A 326 -13.39 10.11 -13.38
CA GLN A 326 -14.47 10.22 -14.34
C GLN A 326 -15.60 9.23 -14.00
N ASP A 327 -16.78 9.55 -14.52
CA ASP A 327 -17.92 8.66 -14.55
C ASP A 327 -18.52 8.69 -15.96
N PRO A 328 -18.01 7.81 -16.86
CA PRO A 328 -18.51 7.73 -18.23
C PRO A 328 -20.00 7.41 -18.30
N ALA A 329 -20.54 6.62 -17.35
CA ALA A 329 -21.98 6.32 -17.30
C ALA A 329 -22.81 7.57 -16.99
N ALA A 330 -22.31 8.46 -16.13
CA ALA A 330 -22.91 9.77 -15.88
C ALA A 330 -22.53 10.85 -16.92
N GLY A 331 -21.75 10.52 -17.96
CA GLY A 331 -21.30 11.50 -18.97
C GLY A 331 -20.27 12.51 -18.43
N ARG A 332 -19.66 12.21 -17.28
CA ARG A 332 -18.58 13.00 -16.67
C ARG A 332 -17.25 12.45 -17.16
N THR A 333 -16.72 13.01 -18.23
CA THR A 333 -15.55 12.49 -18.95
C THR A 333 -14.50 13.59 -19.14
N PHE A 334 -13.23 13.24 -19.19
CA PHE A 334 -12.10 14.19 -19.22
C PHE A 334 -11.05 13.80 -20.27
N GLY A 335 -10.10 14.69 -20.57
CA GLY A 335 -8.99 14.44 -21.49
C GLY A 335 -9.18 15.05 -22.87
N TYR A 336 -10.11 16.02 -22.99
CA TYR A 336 -10.42 16.73 -24.23
C TYR A 336 -9.49 17.94 -24.45
N GLY A 337 -8.24 17.85 -23.98
CA GLY A 337 -7.20 18.83 -24.27
C GLY A 337 -6.93 18.95 -25.76
N LEU A 338 -6.43 20.12 -26.19
CA LEU A 338 -6.25 20.43 -27.61
C LEU A 338 -5.35 19.41 -28.31
N ALA A 339 -4.23 19.03 -27.67
CA ALA A 339 -3.28 18.09 -28.26
C ALA A 339 -3.88 16.67 -28.34
N SER A 340 -4.56 16.23 -27.29
CA SER A 340 -5.23 14.92 -27.26
C SER A 340 -6.30 14.79 -28.34
N ARG A 341 -7.17 15.81 -28.51
CA ARG A 341 -8.23 15.80 -29.54
C ARG A 341 -7.64 15.73 -30.95
N GLN A 342 -6.69 16.61 -31.25
CA GLN A 342 -6.07 16.67 -32.57
C GLN A 342 -5.30 15.39 -32.91
N GLN A 343 -4.59 14.79 -31.94
CA GLN A 343 -3.88 13.53 -32.16
C GLN A 343 -4.86 12.38 -32.43
N PHE A 344 -5.93 12.26 -31.64
CA PHE A 344 -6.92 11.21 -31.85
C PHE A 344 -7.67 11.38 -33.18
N GLU A 345 -8.03 12.62 -33.53
CA GLU A 345 -8.66 12.93 -34.82
C GLU A 345 -7.74 12.57 -36.00
N ARG A 346 -6.43 12.86 -35.92
CA ARG A 346 -5.47 12.42 -36.95
C ARG A 346 -5.39 10.90 -37.09
N LEU A 347 -5.53 10.17 -35.99
CA LEU A 347 -5.44 8.70 -35.99
C LEU A 347 -6.71 8.02 -36.51
N THR A 348 -7.87 8.66 -36.33
CA THR A 348 -9.18 8.00 -36.52
C THR A 348 -10.13 8.71 -37.48
N GLY A 349 -9.83 9.95 -37.84
CA GLY A 349 -10.70 10.84 -38.60
C GLY A 349 -11.90 11.39 -37.81
N VAL A 350 -11.92 11.22 -36.48
CA VAL A 350 -13.05 11.63 -35.63
C VAL A 350 -12.54 12.44 -34.44
N ASP A 351 -13.11 13.62 -34.23
CA ASP A 351 -12.90 14.40 -33.00
C ASP A 351 -13.56 13.68 -31.81
N PRO A 352 -12.82 13.33 -30.74
CA PRO A 352 -13.37 12.52 -29.67
C PRO A 352 -14.50 13.22 -28.91
N ILE A 353 -14.68 14.55 -29.03
CA ILE A 353 -15.80 15.27 -28.40
C ILE A 353 -17.17 14.83 -28.94
N THR A 354 -17.21 14.27 -30.17
CA THR A 354 -18.46 13.77 -30.76
C THR A 354 -18.81 12.35 -30.30
N LEU A 355 -17.91 11.68 -29.56
CA LEU A 355 -18.11 10.32 -29.09
C LEU A 355 -18.98 10.31 -27.83
N SER A 356 -19.81 9.27 -27.71
CA SER A 356 -20.65 9.05 -26.53
C SER A 356 -20.22 7.79 -25.76
N PRO A 357 -19.92 7.89 -24.45
CA PRO A 357 -19.64 6.74 -23.60
C PRO A 357 -20.87 5.83 -23.36
N ARG A 358 -22.08 6.29 -23.74
CA ARG A 358 -23.37 5.64 -23.46
C ARG A 358 -23.96 4.86 -24.64
N SER A 359 -23.21 4.69 -25.73
CA SER A 359 -23.74 4.03 -26.92
C SER A 359 -24.13 2.58 -26.61
N GLN A 360 -25.44 2.29 -26.61
CA GLN A 360 -25.95 0.92 -26.63
C GLN A 360 -25.90 0.42 -28.08
N ALA A 361 -25.03 -0.57 -28.33
CA ALA A 361 -24.62 -0.95 -29.68
C ALA A 361 -25.64 -1.82 -30.43
N LEU A 362 -26.79 -1.23 -30.77
CA LEU A 362 -27.88 -1.90 -31.49
C LEU A 362 -27.80 -1.66 -33.01
N THR A 363 -27.39 -0.46 -33.43
CA THR A 363 -27.19 -0.10 -34.85
C THR A 363 -25.71 -0.15 -35.27
N PRO A 364 -25.39 -0.23 -36.58
CA PRO A 364 -24.01 -0.13 -37.05
C PRO A 364 -23.29 1.14 -36.60
N GLU A 365 -23.96 2.28 -36.60
CA GLU A 365 -23.39 3.55 -36.12
C GLU A 365 -23.14 3.51 -34.61
N GLN A 366 -24.07 2.96 -33.82
CA GLN A 366 -23.86 2.82 -32.38
C GLN A 366 -22.71 1.86 -32.04
N LYS A 367 -22.52 0.79 -32.83
CA LYS A 367 -21.35 -0.11 -32.74
C LYS A 367 -20.05 0.64 -33.07
N ARG A 368 -20.06 1.47 -34.11
CA ARG A 368 -18.91 2.33 -34.46
C ARG A 368 -18.57 3.31 -33.34
N GLN A 369 -19.56 3.97 -32.74
CA GLN A 369 -19.38 4.87 -31.60
C GLN A 369 -18.77 4.15 -30.39
N GLN A 370 -19.27 2.96 -30.06
CA GLN A 370 -18.73 2.15 -28.97
C GLN A 370 -17.27 1.74 -29.23
N TYR A 371 -16.96 1.31 -30.46
CA TYR A 371 -15.60 0.96 -30.86
C TYR A 371 -14.66 2.17 -30.76
N LEU A 372 -15.05 3.33 -31.31
CA LEU A 372 -14.23 4.56 -31.25
C LEU A 372 -14.08 5.06 -29.82
N TRP A 373 -15.09 4.91 -28.95
CA TRP A 373 -14.96 5.20 -27.52
C TRP A 373 -13.91 4.31 -26.85
N ALA A 374 -13.91 3.00 -27.14
CA ALA A 374 -12.87 2.10 -26.65
C ALA A 374 -11.47 2.49 -27.15
N GLN A 375 -11.35 2.92 -28.41
CA GLN A 375 -10.09 3.45 -28.96
C GLN A 375 -9.67 4.76 -28.26
N TRP A 376 -10.61 5.64 -27.93
CA TRP A 376 -10.34 6.88 -27.21
C TRP A 376 -9.83 6.63 -25.79
N THR A 377 -10.46 5.71 -25.06
CA THR A 377 -9.97 5.26 -23.75
C THR A 377 -8.58 4.66 -23.87
N THR A 378 -8.35 3.79 -24.86
CA THR A 378 -7.03 3.19 -25.12
C THR A 378 -5.97 4.25 -25.45
N PHE A 379 -6.30 5.24 -26.29
CA PHE A 379 -5.41 6.34 -26.63
C PHE A 379 -4.98 7.09 -25.38
N ARG A 380 -5.92 7.53 -24.53
CA ARG A 380 -5.60 8.27 -23.30
C ARG A 380 -4.78 7.42 -22.31
N THR A 381 -5.10 6.14 -22.15
CA THR A 381 -4.29 5.20 -21.34
C THR A 381 -2.86 5.08 -21.87
N ARG A 382 -2.68 5.04 -23.20
CA ARG A 382 -1.35 5.01 -23.82
C ARG A 382 -0.57 6.30 -23.55
N GLN A 383 -1.19 7.48 -23.60
CA GLN A 383 -0.49 8.74 -23.33
C GLN A 383 0.14 8.78 -21.93
N ILE A 384 -0.61 8.27 -20.92
CA ILE A 384 -0.09 8.12 -19.56
C ILE A 384 1.02 7.06 -19.52
N SER A 385 0.76 5.88 -20.08
CA SER A 385 1.69 4.74 -19.99
C SER A 385 3.03 5.00 -20.70
N THR A 386 2.99 5.63 -21.87
CA THR A 386 4.23 5.99 -22.57
C THR A 386 4.98 7.10 -21.86
N PHE A 387 4.29 8.00 -21.14
CA PHE A 387 5.00 8.99 -20.31
C PHE A 387 5.78 8.31 -19.18
N VAL A 388 5.19 7.32 -18.51
CA VAL A 388 5.87 6.54 -17.47
C VAL A 388 7.11 5.84 -18.05
N ALA A 389 6.96 5.16 -19.19
CA ALA A 389 8.08 4.50 -19.88
C ALA A 389 9.17 5.50 -20.30
N ASP A 390 8.80 6.64 -20.90
CA ASP A 390 9.76 7.68 -21.31
C ASP A 390 10.50 8.27 -20.12
N ALA A 391 9.80 8.57 -19.02
CA ALA A 391 10.39 9.07 -17.79
C ALA A 391 11.35 8.05 -17.19
N SER A 392 10.95 6.79 -17.15
CA SER A 392 11.78 5.69 -16.64
C SER A 392 13.05 5.51 -17.47
N ALA A 393 12.92 5.38 -18.79
CA ALA A 393 14.06 5.23 -19.69
C ALA A 393 15.03 6.42 -19.63
N MET A 394 14.50 7.65 -19.51
CA MET A 394 15.32 8.85 -19.34
C MET A 394 16.07 8.83 -18.00
N LEU A 395 15.36 8.58 -16.88
CA LEU A 395 15.95 8.60 -15.55
C LEU A 395 17.01 7.50 -15.40
N ARG A 396 16.70 6.25 -15.77
CA ARG A 396 17.64 5.12 -15.66
C ARG A 396 18.91 5.32 -16.50
N ARG A 397 18.82 5.98 -17.66
CA ARG A 397 20.00 6.28 -18.50
C ARG A 397 21.03 7.14 -17.76
N HIS A 398 20.59 8.04 -16.89
CA HIS A 398 21.46 8.96 -16.16
C HIS A 398 21.69 8.54 -14.70
N HIS A 399 20.73 7.83 -14.12
CA HIS A 399 20.68 7.45 -12.72
C HIS A 399 20.18 5.99 -12.58
N PRO A 400 21.00 4.99 -12.96
CA PRO A 400 20.57 3.58 -12.99
C PRO A 400 20.16 3.04 -11.61
N GLN A 401 20.70 3.62 -10.53
CA GLN A 401 20.36 3.23 -9.16
C GLN A 401 19.12 3.95 -8.61
N LEU A 402 18.56 4.94 -9.31
CA LEU A 402 17.38 5.67 -8.85
C LEU A 402 16.17 4.75 -8.85
N VAL A 403 15.45 4.70 -7.73
CA VAL A 403 14.17 3.98 -7.66
C VAL A 403 13.07 4.82 -8.30
N ILE A 404 12.31 4.24 -9.20
CA ILE A 404 11.14 4.87 -9.81
C ILE A 404 9.90 4.16 -9.27
N SER A 405 9.00 4.91 -8.65
CA SER A 405 7.75 4.36 -8.11
C SER A 405 6.54 5.15 -8.57
N ALA A 406 5.34 4.58 -8.44
CA ALA A 406 4.09 5.28 -8.74
C ALA A 406 3.05 5.10 -7.63
N ALA A 407 2.41 6.19 -7.21
CA ALA A 407 1.24 6.17 -6.34
C ALA A 407 -0.03 5.92 -7.19
N VAL A 408 -0.70 4.79 -6.96
CA VAL A 408 -1.77 4.29 -7.84
C VAL A 408 -2.97 3.74 -7.07
N PHE A 409 -4.14 3.67 -7.68
CA PHE A 409 -5.32 3.08 -7.03
C PHE A 409 -5.31 1.55 -7.10
N ALA A 410 -5.83 0.90 -6.05
CA ALA A 410 -5.98 -0.55 -5.97
C ALA A 410 -7.31 -1.07 -6.56
N GLN A 411 -8.08 -0.22 -7.23
CA GLN A 411 -9.28 -0.64 -7.96
C GLN A 411 -8.95 -1.61 -9.10
N SER A 412 -9.95 -2.36 -9.57
CA SER A 412 -9.77 -3.26 -10.71
C SER A 412 -9.17 -2.54 -11.93
N GLY A 413 -8.35 -3.24 -12.72
CA GLY A 413 -7.73 -2.67 -13.92
C GLY A 413 -8.75 -2.14 -14.92
N HIS A 414 -9.91 -2.80 -15.04
CA HIS A 414 -11.02 -2.31 -15.85
C HIS A 414 -11.53 -0.95 -15.36
N GLU A 415 -11.83 -0.82 -14.05
CA GLU A 415 -12.33 0.43 -13.49
C GLU A 415 -11.32 1.57 -13.65
N ARG A 416 -10.03 1.33 -13.34
CA ARG A 416 -8.99 2.34 -13.48
C ARG A 416 -8.79 2.77 -14.93
N ARG A 417 -8.74 1.85 -15.89
CA ARG A 417 -8.60 2.21 -17.31
C ARG A 417 -9.79 3.02 -17.81
N GLN A 418 -11.02 2.73 -17.35
CA GLN A 418 -12.21 3.48 -17.78
C GLN A 418 -12.37 4.84 -17.07
N LYS A 419 -12.03 4.94 -15.79
CA LYS A 419 -12.29 6.15 -14.98
C LYS A 419 -11.08 7.07 -14.80
N LEU A 420 -9.86 6.57 -14.94
CA LEU A 420 -8.61 7.28 -14.65
C LEU A 420 -7.55 7.18 -15.75
N GLN A 421 -7.67 6.17 -16.62
CA GLN A 421 -6.66 5.80 -17.62
C GLN A 421 -5.29 5.45 -17.00
N GLN A 422 -5.32 4.86 -15.80
CA GLN A 422 -4.15 4.38 -15.08
C GLN A 422 -4.02 2.86 -15.24
N ASP A 423 -3.02 2.40 -16.00
CA ASP A 423 -2.78 1.00 -16.37
C ASP A 423 -1.48 0.48 -15.77
N TRP A 424 -1.40 0.55 -14.44
CA TRP A 424 -0.15 0.35 -13.73
C TRP A 424 0.35 -1.09 -13.76
N GLU A 425 -0.52 -2.09 -13.97
CA GLU A 425 -0.12 -3.48 -14.14
C GLU A 425 0.84 -3.60 -15.32
N ALA A 426 0.50 -2.95 -16.44
CA ALA A 426 1.33 -2.95 -17.62
C ALA A 426 2.66 -2.21 -17.41
N TRP A 427 2.73 -1.25 -16.48
CA TRP A 427 3.96 -0.55 -16.12
C TRP A 427 4.87 -1.47 -15.29
N ALA A 428 4.26 -2.21 -14.35
CA ALA A 428 4.94 -3.17 -13.50
C ALA A 428 5.48 -4.36 -14.32
N GLU A 429 4.64 -4.98 -15.16
CA GLU A 429 5.02 -6.11 -16.04
C GLU A 429 6.16 -5.75 -17.01
N ARG A 430 6.27 -4.48 -17.43
CA ARG A 430 7.36 -4.01 -18.29
C ARG A 430 8.63 -3.59 -17.54
N GLY A 431 8.59 -3.52 -16.21
CA GLY A 431 9.67 -2.94 -15.40
C GLY A 431 9.82 -1.43 -15.59
N ASP A 432 8.79 -0.72 -16.07
CA ASP A 432 8.83 0.74 -16.22
C ASP A 432 8.97 1.42 -14.84
N VAL A 433 8.53 0.76 -13.78
CA VAL A 433 8.66 1.22 -12.38
C VAL A 433 9.19 0.10 -11.50
N ASP A 434 10.01 0.44 -10.52
CA ASP A 434 10.50 -0.50 -9.51
C ASP A 434 9.41 -0.81 -8.48
N TRP A 435 8.62 0.20 -8.06
CA TRP A 435 7.54 0.02 -7.09
C TRP A 435 6.18 0.55 -7.55
N ILE A 436 5.16 -0.24 -7.27
CA ILE A 436 3.77 0.17 -7.28
C ILE A 436 3.33 0.42 -5.84
N VAL A 437 3.00 1.67 -5.52
CA VAL A 437 2.55 2.05 -4.18
C VAL A 437 1.04 2.26 -4.20
N LEU A 438 0.29 1.30 -3.64
CA LEU A 438 -1.16 1.29 -3.71
C LEU A 438 -1.78 2.28 -2.70
N MET A 439 -2.69 3.13 -3.15
CA MET A 439 -3.55 3.95 -2.29
C MET A 439 -4.73 3.11 -1.77
N SER A 440 -4.42 2.09 -0.97
CA SER A 440 -5.37 1.12 -0.41
C SER A 440 -6.06 1.62 0.87
N TYR A 441 -6.67 2.80 0.81
CA TYR A 441 -7.18 3.53 1.97
C TYR A 441 -8.54 2.99 2.45
N ALA A 442 -8.50 1.86 3.16
CA ALA A 442 -9.67 1.22 3.76
C ALA A 442 -9.84 1.60 5.24
N ALA A 443 -11.08 1.51 5.73
CA ALA A 443 -11.41 1.85 7.12
C ALA A 443 -11.12 0.72 8.13
N ASN A 444 -11.02 -0.52 7.64
CA ASN A 444 -10.77 -1.69 8.47
C ASN A 444 -10.01 -2.76 7.68
N THR A 445 -9.40 -3.71 8.40
CA THR A 445 -8.54 -4.74 7.84
C THR A 445 -9.24 -5.66 6.83
N PRO A 446 -10.49 -6.13 7.02
CA PRO A 446 -11.16 -6.92 5.99
C PRO A 446 -11.33 -6.20 4.66
N GLN A 447 -11.73 -4.91 4.68
CA GLN A 447 -11.82 -4.09 3.46
C GLN A 447 -10.44 -3.84 2.84
N PHE A 448 -9.43 -3.61 3.69
CA PHE A 448 -8.04 -3.44 3.27
C PHE A 448 -7.53 -4.68 2.52
N GLU A 449 -7.63 -5.86 3.14
CA GLU A 449 -7.23 -7.15 2.56
C GLU A 449 -7.98 -7.43 1.25
N ALA A 450 -9.29 -7.17 1.20
CA ALA A 450 -10.09 -7.36 -0.02
C ALA A 450 -9.63 -6.45 -1.17
N MET A 451 -9.15 -5.24 -0.86
CA MET A 451 -8.68 -4.28 -1.86
C MET A 451 -7.30 -4.64 -2.43
N ILE A 452 -6.41 -5.24 -1.62
CA ILE A 452 -5.03 -5.51 -2.01
C ILE A 452 -4.78 -6.94 -2.49
N ARG A 453 -5.61 -7.91 -2.06
CA ARG A 453 -5.44 -9.34 -2.38
C ARG A 453 -5.25 -9.63 -3.88
N PRO A 454 -6.01 -9.02 -4.81
CA PRO A 454 -5.82 -9.26 -6.24
C PRO A 454 -4.41 -8.92 -6.75
N TRP A 455 -3.72 -8.01 -6.07
CA TRP A 455 -2.44 -7.44 -6.51
C TRP A 455 -1.24 -8.05 -5.80
N VAL A 456 -1.42 -8.59 -4.60
CA VAL A 456 -0.30 -9.15 -3.82
C VAL A 456 -0.37 -10.67 -3.72
N VAL A 457 -1.56 -11.28 -3.75
CA VAL A 457 -1.73 -12.75 -3.63
C VAL A 457 -2.02 -13.41 -4.97
N GLU A 458 -2.88 -12.79 -5.78
CA GLU A 458 -3.42 -13.42 -7.00
C GLU A 458 -2.61 -13.08 -8.27
N ALA A 459 -1.62 -12.19 -8.15
CA ALA A 459 -0.76 -11.73 -9.24
C ALA A 459 0.69 -11.58 -8.79
N THR A 460 1.61 -11.64 -9.75
CA THR A 460 3.04 -11.32 -9.58
C THR A 460 3.46 -10.36 -10.69
N TYR A 461 4.47 -9.53 -10.42
CA TYR A 461 4.94 -8.48 -11.32
C TYR A 461 6.46 -8.55 -11.52
N ASP A 462 6.99 -9.77 -11.62
CA ASP A 462 8.41 -10.08 -11.76
C ASP A 462 9.25 -9.34 -10.71
N SER A 463 10.01 -8.33 -11.14
CA SER A 463 10.87 -7.53 -10.27
C SER A 463 10.21 -6.30 -9.67
N THR A 464 8.99 -5.92 -10.09
CA THR A 464 8.31 -4.74 -9.53
C THR A 464 7.64 -5.10 -8.20
N LEU A 465 7.96 -4.36 -7.15
CA LEU A 465 7.39 -4.56 -5.82
C LEU A 465 6.05 -3.83 -5.70
N VAL A 466 5.05 -4.50 -5.13
CA VAL A 466 3.76 -3.88 -4.77
C VAL A 466 3.75 -3.56 -3.28
N ILE A 467 3.59 -2.27 -2.95
CA ILE A 467 3.64 -1.73 -1.59
C ILE A 467 2.25 -1.18 -1.23
N PRO A 468 1.49 -1.89 -0.38
CA PRO A 468 0.20 -1.40 0.10
C PRO A 468 0.33 -0.15 0.97
N GLY A 469 -0.49 0.86 0.67
CA GLY A 469 -0.61 2.10 1.43
C GLY A 469 -1.76 2.04 2.44
N ILE A 470 -1.48 2.40 3.69
CA ILE A 470 -2.43 2.45 4.80
C ILE A 470 -2.73 3.92 5.12
N ARG A 471 -4.01 4.25 5.30
CA ARG A 471 -4.42 5.59 5.75
C ARG A 471 -4.27 5.72 7.27
N LEU A 472 -3.81 6.88 7.74
CA LEU A 472 -3.77 7.24 9.16
C LEU A 472 -4.95 8.11 9.58
N PHE A 473 -5.53 8.90 8.65
CA PHE A 473 -6.70 9.71 8.95
C PHE A 473 -7.93 8.86 9.29
N ASP A 474 -8.74 9.35 10.24
CA ASP A 474 -9.96 8.70 10.72
C ASP A 474 -9.75 7.23 11.13
N SER A 475 -8.56 6.88 11.63
CA SER A 475 -8.16 5.52 11.97
C SER A 475 -7.50 5.48 13.35
N ALA A 476 -7.91 4.54 14.19
CA ALA A 476 -7.29 4.34 15.50
C ALA A 476 -5.96 3.58 15.36
N PRO A 477 -4.94 3.82 16.20
CA PRO A 477 -3.64 3.16 16.11
C PRO A 477 -3.72 1.64 16.06
N GLU A 478 -4.59 1.02 16.85
CA GLU A 478 -4.79 -0.43 16.87
C GLU A 478 -5.38 -0.98 15.56
N ALA A 479 -6.20 -0.19 14.86
CA ALA A 479 -6.75 -0.57 13.56
C ALA A 479 -5.69 -0.47 12.45
N VAL A 480 -4.83 0.55 12.52
CA VAL A 480 -3.65 0.68 11.63
C VAL A 480 -2.69 -0.49 11.88
N PHE A 481 -2.44 -0.84 13.13
CA PHE A 481 -1.56 -1.94 13.48
C PHE A 481 -2.10 -3.31 13.03
N ASP A 482 -3.40 -3.56 13.14
CA ASP A 482 -4.02 -4.78 12.59
C ASP A 482 -3.81 -4.89 11.06
N GLN A 483 -3.82 -3.76 10.33
CA GLN A 483 -3.48 -3.73 8.90
C GLN A 483 -1.99 -3.98 8.65
N ILE A 484 -1.09 -3.41 9.45
CA ILE A 484 0.36 -3.68 9.38
C ILE A 484 0.62 -5.17 9.62
N GLN A 485 0.02 -5.76 10.66
CA GLN A 485 0.16 -7.18 10.94
C GLN A 485 -0.41 -8.04 9.82
N ALA A 486 -1.54 -7.64 9.21
CA ALA A 486 -2.07 -8.33 8.04
C ALA A 486 -1.05 -8.36 6.89
N LEU A 487 -0.32 -7.26 6.66
CA LEU A 487 0.73 -7.21 5.63
C LEU A 487 1.92 -8.12 5.95
N ARG A 488 2.29 -8.28 7.24
CA ARG A 488 3.33 -9.23 7.67
C ARG A 488 2.95 -10.71 7.46
N ASP A 489 1.65 -10.98 7.31
CA ASP A 489 1.10 -12.31 7.02
C ASP A 489 0.69 -12.48 5.54
N LEU A 490 0.88 -11.44 4.72
CA LEU A 490 0.65 -11.42 3.28
C LEU A 490 1.98 -11.40 2.51
N PRO A 491 2.00 -11.73 1.21
CA PRO A 491 3.21 -11.77 0.40
C PRO A 491 3.66 -10.36 0.00
N THR A 492 4.03 -9.54 0.99
CA THR A 492 4.47 -8.15 0.77
C THR A 492 5.81 -7.89 1.45
N VAL A 493 6.57 -6.95 0.86
CA VAL A 493 7.90 -6.53 1.35
C VAL A 493 7.82 -5.45 2.43
N GLY A 494 6.65 -4.87 2.66
CA GLY A 494 6.44 -3.74 3.56
C GLY A 494 5.18 -2.95 3.24
N TYR A 495 5.15 -1.69 3.68
CA TYR A 495 3.98 -0.82 3.62
C TYR A 495 4.35 0.66 3.51
N ALA A 496 3.36 1.47 3.14
CA ALA A 496 3.46 2.93 3.16
C ALA A 496 2.33 3.55 3.99
N LEU A 497 2.63 4.56 4.82
CA LEU A 497 1.65 5.23 5.67
C LEU A 497 1.30 6.60 5.09
N PHE A 498 -0.01 6.89 4.96
CA PHE A 498 -0.54 8.15 4.45
C PHE A 498 -1.41 8.86 5.50
N ALA A 499 -1.02 10.00 6.05
CA ALA A 499 0.22 10.76 5.82
C ALA A 499 0.76 11.33 7.13
N ALA A 500 1.93 11.96 7.06
CA ALA A 500 2.65 12.50 8.22
C ALA A 500 1.85 13.53 9.04
N ASP A 501 0.91 14.27 8.43
CA ASP A 501 0.00 15.19 9.12
C ASP A 501 -0.92 14.49 10.13
N HIS A 502 -1.19 13.20 9.94
CA HIS A 502 -1.97 12.35 10.83
C HIS A 502 -1.10 11.42 11.70
N PHE A 503 0.23 11.57 11.64
CA PHE A 503 1.15 10.80 12.45
C PHE A 503 1.31 11.43 13.83
N ASP A 504 0.45 11.02 14.76
CA ASP A 504 0.38 11.53 16.13
C ASP A 504 1.27 10.75 17.12
N THR A 505 1.28 11.17 18.39
CA THR A 505 2.09 10.53 19.44
C THR A 505 1.67 9.09 19.72
N PRO A 506 0.38 8.74 19.88
CA PRO A 506 -0.04 7.34 20.03
C PRO A 506 0.47 6.42 18.93
N MET A 507 0.35 6.82 17.65
CA MET A 507 0.85 6.04 16.53
C MET A 507 2.38 5.94 16.55
N GLN A 508 3.08 7.02 16.91
CA GLN A 508 4.54 7.01 17.05
C GLN A 508 5.01 6.04 18.14
N THR A 509 4.39 6.05 19.31
CA THR A 509 4.71 5.12 20.40
C THR A 509 4.50 3.68 19.97
N LEU A 510 3.35 3.38 19.38
CA LEU A 510 3.01 2.04 18.90
C LEU A 510 4.04 1.50 17.88
N LEU A 511 4.48 2.32 16.93
CA LEU A 511 5.52 1.91 15.99
C LEU A 511 6.88 1.78 16.67
N ASN A 512 7.28 2.72 17.53
CA ASN A 512 8.56 2.62 18.25
C ASN A 512 8.67 1.30 19.05
N ASP A 513 7.59 0.90 19.72
CA ASP A 513 7.58 -0.31 20.55
C ASP A 513 7.64 -1.58 19.68
N THR A 514 6.91 -1.60 18.55
CA THR A 514 6.80 -2.79 17.69
C THR A 514 7.90 -2.95 16.65
N GLN A 515 8.55 -1.85 16.26
CA GLN A 515 9.69 -1.87 15.35
C GLN A 515 11.03 -2.10 16.08
N GLY A 516 11.09 -1.76 17.38
CA GLY A 516 12.29 -1.91 18.20
C GLY A 516 13.22 -0.69 18.18
N PRO A 517 14.30 -0.72 18.98
CA PRO A 517 15.14 0.46 19.19
C PRO A 517 15.78 0.99 17.91
N THR A 518 15.83 2.32 17.74
CA THR A 518 16.40 2.98 16.57
C THR A 518 17.83 2.53 16.25
N ALA A 519 18.65 2.24 17.28
CA ALA A 519 20.01 1.76 17.11
C ALA A 519 20.08 0.39 16.39
N VAL A 520 19.15 -0.51 16.69
CA VAL A 520 19.02 -1.82 16.01
C VAL A 520 18.45 -1.63 14.62
N LEU A 521 17.44 -0.78 14.46
CA LEU A 521 16.82 -0.52 13.16
C LEU A 521 17.80 0.05 12.14
N ARG A 522 18.76 0.87 12.56
CA ARG A 522 19.80 1.44 11.69
C ARG A 522 20.83 0.43 11.21
N SER A 523 21.02 -0.68 11.92
CA SER A 523 21.94 -1.74 11.50
C SER A 523 21.26 -2.84 10.68
N GLN A 524 19.93 -2.88 10.66
CA GLN A 524 19.19 -3.84 9.86
C GLN A 524 19.26 -3.51 8.36
N PRO A 525 19.39 -4.53 7.48
CA PRO A 525 19.25 -4.32 6.04
C PRO A 525 17.83 -3.88 5.72
N ILE A 526 17.66 -3.01 4.72
CA ILE A 526 16.33 -2.63 4.22
C ILE A 526 16.05 -3.29 2.86
N PRO A 527 14.79 -3.71 2.57
CA PRO A 527 14.48 -4.55 1.41
C PRO A 527 14.98 -4.02 0.09
N GLN A 528 14.93 -2.70 -0.09
CA GLN A 528 15.26 -2.08 -1.35
C GLN A 528 16.76 -1.89 -1.62
N GLN A 529 17.60 -1.93 -0.58
CA GLN A 529 19.06 -1.81 -0.70
C GLN A 529 19.75 -3.16 -0.62
N GLN A 530 19.25 -4.04 0.25
CA GLN A 530 19.88 -5.31 0.59
C GLN A 530 18.87 -6.47 0.53
N PRO A 531 18.19 -6.68 -0.63
CA PRO A 531 17.10 -7.65 -0.75
C PRO A 531 17.51 -9.08 -0.41
N PHE A 532 18.72 -9.51 -0.78
CA PHE A 532 19.22 -10.85 -0.45
C PHE A 532 19.46 -11.05 1.06
N ALA A 533 19.96 -10.02 1.75
CA ALA A 533 20.15 -10.06 3.20
C ALA A 533 18.80 -10.07 3.93
N VAL A 534 17.84 -9.26 3.47
CA VAL A 534 16.47 -9.28 4.00
C VAL A 534 15.81 -10.64 3.78
N ALA A 535 15.96 -11.23 2.60
CA ALA A 535 15.44 -12.57 2.29
C ALA A 535 15.97 -13.63 3.27
N ALA A 536 17.29 -13.62 3.55
CA ALA A 536 17.90 -14.51 4.52
C ALA A 536 17.35 -14.31 5.95
N ILE A 537 17.26 -13.06 6.43
CA ILE A 537 16.76 -12.77 7.78
C ILE A 537 15.28 -13.14 7.94
N ARG A 538 14.45 -12.85 6.93
CA ARG A 538 13.03 -13.23 6.94
C ARG A 538 12.86 -14.75 6.96
N TYR A 539 13.70 -15.47 6.21
CA TYR A 539 13.70 -16.93 6.24
C TYR A 539 14.13 -17.50 7.60
N GLN A 540 15.20 -16.98 8.19
CA GLN A 540 15.63 -17.36 9.55
C GLN A 540 14.54 -17.06 10.59
N THR A 541 13.74 -16.01 10.39
CA THR A 541 12.59 -15.73 11.27
C THR A 541 11.51 -16.79 11.16
N LEU A 542 11.20 -17.28 9.95
CA LEU A 542 10.34 -18.46 9.78
C LEU A 542 10.92 -19.70 10.48
N GLN A 543 12.23 -19.94 10.36
CA GLN A 543 12.85 -21.08 11.03
C GLN A 543 12.75 -20.98 12.56
N ARG A 544 12.90 -19.79 13.14
CA ARG A 544 12.72 -19.57 14.58
C ARG A 544 11.29 -19.92 15.02
N GLU A 545 10.27 -19.51 14.26
CA GLU A 545 8.88 -19.88 14.54
C GLU A 545 8.65 -21.38 14.47
N TRP A 546 9.14 -22.02 13.41
CA TRP A 546 9.05 -23.47 13.25
C TRP A 546 9.74 -24.21 14.38
N ASN A 547 10.93 -23.77 14.79
CA ASN A 547 11.68 -24.35 15.89
C ASN A 547 10.92 -24.19 17.21
N TRP A 548 10.37 -23.00 17.48
CA TRP A 548 9.54 -22.75 18.65
C TRP A 548 8.36 -23.73 18.72
N LEU A 549 7.65 -23.92 17.61
CA LEU A 549 6.50 -24.84 17.57
C LEU A 549 6.92 -26.29 17.77
N LEU A 550 8.06 -26.71 17.22
CA LEU A 550 8.60 -28.06 17.40
C LEU A 550 8.99 -28.34 18.85
N THR A 551 9.65 -27.40 19.52
CA THR A 551 10.13 -27.59 20.91
C THR A 551 9.02 -27.51 21.96
N HIS A 552 7.83 -27.04 21.57
CA HIS A 552 6.65 -26.93 22.44
C HIS A 552 5.52 -27.89 22.02
N ASP A 553 5.83 -28.93 21.23
CA ASP A 553 4.88 -29.96 20.78
C ASP A 553 3.65 -29.39 20.03
N GLN A 554 3.79 -28.22 19.38
CA GLN A 554 2.74 -27.53 18.62
C GLN A 554 2.84 -27.72 17.09
N LEU A 555 3.79 -28.55 16.63
CA LEU A 555 3.94 -28.95 15.23
C LEU A 555 4.15 -30.46 15.16
N ALA A 556 3.20 -31.18 14.55
CA ALA A 556 3.22 -32.63 14.44
C ALA A 556 3.46 -33.05 12.98
N MET A 557 4.50 -33.86 12.76
CA MET A 557 4.80 -34.47 11.45
C MET A 557 5.29 -35.91 11.69
N ASP A 558 5.23 -36.76 10.67
CA ASP A 558 5.94 -38.04 10.71
C ASP A 558 7.44 -37.81 10.96
N ALA A 559 8.09 -38.71 11.72
CA ALA A 559 9.48 -38.52 12.13
C ALA A 559 10.46 -38.48 10.94
N ALA A 560 10.21 -39.26 9.89
CA ALA A 560 11.04 -39.26 8.69
C ALA A 560 10.80 -37.99 7.86
N GLU A 561 9.54 -37.60 7.70
CA GLU A 561 9.15 -36.35 7.01
C GLU A 561 9.73 -35.12 7.74
N LEU A 562 9.63 -35.08 9.07
CA LEU A 562 10.18 -34.02 9.89
C LEU A 562 11.68 -33.88 9.71
N ASN A 563 12.42 -35.00 9.72
CA ASN A 563 13.86 -34.95 9.54
C ASN A 563 14.26 -34.51 8.12
N GLN A 564 13.49 -34.91 7.09
CA GLN A 564 13.73 -34.42 5.72
C GLN A 564 13.45 -32.92 5.62
N TRP A 565 12.31 -32.46 6.12
CA TRP A 565 11.94 -31.04 6.13
C TRP A 565 12.99 -30.18 6.85
N ARG A 566 13.48 -30.66 8.01
CA ARG A 566 14.56 -30.03 8.77
C ARG A 566 15.82 -29.81 7.93
N LEU A 567 16.29 -30.87 7.27
CA LEU A 567 17.49 -30.82 6.43
C LEU A 567 17.31 -29.88 5.23
N GLU A 568 16.13 -29.88 4.62
CA GLU A 568 15.81 -28.98 3.51
C GLU A 568 15.78 -27.51 3.95
N ALA A 569 15.17 -27.25 5.11
CA ALA A 569 15.05 -25.91 5.66
C ALA A 569 16.41 -25.32 6.06
N ASP A 570 17.22 -26.07 6.81
CA ASP A 570 18.57 -25.64 7.22
C ASP A 570 19.46 -25.39 5.98
N ALA A 571 19.39 -26.26 4.97
CA ALA A 571 20.16 -26.11 3.75
C ALA A 571 19.72 -24.91 2.88
N LEU A 572 18.43 -24.53 2.90
CA LEU A 572 17.97 -23.30 2.24
C LEU A 572 18.51 -22.06 2.96
N SER A 573 18.52 -22.06 4.29
CA SER A 573 19.09 -20.98 5.09
C SER A 573 20.55 -20.70 4.74
N GLU A 574 21.38 -21.74 4.71
CA GLU A 574 22.79 -21.64 4.33
C GLU A 574 22.96 -21.07 2.91
N GLN A 575 22.13 -21.51 1.95
CA GLN A 575 22.21 -20.97 0.58
C GLN A 575 21.76 -19.51 0.48
N LEU A 576 20.78 -19.08 1.28
CA LEU A 576 20.37 -17.68 1.36
C LEU A 576 21.48 -16.81 1.95
N GLU A 577 22.16 -17.26 3.01
CA GLU A 577 23.32 -16.56 3.59
C GLU A 577 24.46 -16.44 2.57
N LEU A 578 24.78 -17.54 1.87
CA LEU A 578 25.79 -17.54 0.82
C LEU A 578 25.43 -16.63 -0.36
N LEU A 579 24.15 -16.56 -0.74
CA LEU A 579 23.66 -15.66 -1.77
C LEU A 579 23.76 -14.20 -1.32
N SER A 580 23.38 -13.91 -0.08
CA SER A 580 23.49 -12.58 0.54
C SER A 580 24.94 -12.09 0.55
N ALA A 581 25.89 -12.94 0.96
CA ALA A 581 27.30 -12.58 1.04
C ALA A 581 27.98 -12.40 -0.33
N ASN A 582 27.58 -13.17 -1.35
CA ASN A 582 28.16 -13.09 -2.69
C ASN A 582 27.12 -13.40 -3.79
N PRO A 583 26.33 -12.40 -4.20
CA PRO A 583 25.26 -12.59 -5.17
C PRO A 583 25.74 -13.10 -6.53
N SER A 584 25.09 -14.14 -7.06
CA SER A 584 25.33 -14.61 -8.44
C SER A 584 24.12 -15.34 -8.99
N ARG A 585 23.95 -15.34 -10.33
CA ARG A 585 22.87 -16.08 -11.02
C ARG A 585 22.85 -17.56 -10.65
N ARG A 586 24.02 -18.18 -10.46
CA ARG A 586 24.14 -19.59 -10.05
C ARG A 586 23.59 -19.83 -8.64
N ARG A 587 23.98 -19.01 -7.66
CA ARG A 587 23.48 -19.14 -6.28
C ARG A 587 21.99 -18.88 -6.21
N LEU A 588 21.51 -17.88 -6.95
CA LEU A 588 20.10 -17.56 -7.03
C LEU A 588 19.27 -18.74 -7.58
N ALA A 589 19.74 -19.39 -8.65
CA ALA A 589 19.09 -20.60 -9.18
C ALA A 589 19.07 -21.75 -8.16
N GLN A 590 20.14 -21.91 -7.37
CA GLN A 590 20.20 -22.92 -6.30
C GLN A 590 19.20 -22.63 -5.17
N VAL A 591 19.08 -21.36 -4.75
CA VAL A 591 18.09 -20.93 -3.75
C VAL A 591 16.67 -21.17 -4.26
N ARG A 592 16.34 -20.77 -5.50
CA ARG A 592 15.01 -20.99 -6.09
C ARG A 592 14.61 -22.46 -6.12
N SER A 593 15.51 -23.32 -6.62
CA SER A 593 15.24 -24.76 -6.65
C SER A 593 14.99 -25.37 -5.26
N ARG A 594 15.63 -24.84 -4.21
CA ARG A 594 15.38 -25.27 -2.82
C ARG A 594 14.06 -24.75 -2.28
N LEU A 595 13.74 -23.49 -2.58
CA LEU A 595 12.51 -22.84 -2.17
C LEU A 595 11.27 -23.51 -2.79
N GLU A 596 11.34 -23.89 -4.07
CA GLU A 596 10.30 -24.68 -4.76
C GLU A 596 10.06 -26.04 -4.11
N ARG A 597 11.14 -26.74 -3.70
CA ARG A 597 11.02 -28.02 -2.97
C ARG A 597 10.34 -27.82 -1.61
N LEU A 598 10.77 -26.81 -0.86
CA LEU A 598 10.18 -26.49 0.45
C LEU A 598 8.70 -26.12 0.34
N HIS A 599 8.32 -25.32 -0.66
CA HIS A 599 6.93 -25.00 -0.98
C HIS A 599 6.10 -26.26 -1.24
N THR A 600 6.62 -27.17 -2.06
CA THR A 600 5.94 -28.44 -2.37
C THR A 600 5.72 -29.27 -1.11
N HIS A 601 6.72 -29.36 -0.25
CA HIS A 601 6.66 -30.14 1.00
C HIS A 601 5.65 -29.55 2.00
N LEU A 602 5.66 -28.23 2.19
CA LEU A 602 4.69 -27.52 3.05
C LEU A 602 3.23 -27.73 2.61
N ASN A 603 2.98 -27.86 1.30
CA ASN A 603 1.63 -28.03 0.76
C ASN A 603 1.06 -29.43 0.94
N HIS A 604 1.89 -30.46 1.14
CA HIS A 604 1.46 -31.86 1.10
C HIS A 604 1.62 -32.60 2.44
N SER A 605 2.60 -32.25 3.28
CA SER A 605 3.02 -33.10 4.41
C SER A 605 2.88 -32.46 5.79
N VAL A 606 2.53 -31.18 5.89
CA VAL A 606 2.47 -30.49 7.19
C VAL A 606 1.05 -30.49 7.76
N THR A 607 0.84 -31.28 8.83
CA THR A 607 -0.39 -31.23 9.63
C THR A 607 -0.12 -30.44 10.91
N ILE A 608 -0.74 -29.27 11.06
CA ILE A 608 -0.57 -28.44 12.27
C ILE A 608 -1.71 -28.77 13.23
N SER A 609 -1.39 -29.32 14.40
CA SER A 609 -2.36 -29.59 15.48
C SER A 609 -2.66 -28.31 16.26
N ASN A 610 -3.39 -27.38 15.66
CA ASN A 610 -3.91 -26.19 16.34
C ASN A 610 -5.23 -25.69 15.72
N ALA A 611 -6.01 -24.93 16.49
CA ALA A 611 -7.33 -24.42 16.10
C ALA A 611 -7.36 -23.45 14.89
N ASN A 612 -6.20 -22.96 14.41
CA ASN A 612 -6.07 -22.02 13.29
C ASN A 612 -5.06 -22.46 12.21
N SER A 613 -4.78 -23.76 12.10
CA SER A 613 -3.78 -24.35 11.18
C SER A 613 -3.82 -23.79 9.76
N GLY A 614 -5.03 -23.61 9.20
CA GLY A 614 -5.21 -23.06 7.86
C GLY A 614 -4.77 -21.60 7.70
N TYR A 615 -4.92 -20.75 8.73
CA TYR A 615 -4.41 -19.37 8.66
C TYR A 615 -2.89 -19.36 8.72
N ARG A 616 -2.31 -20.09 9.68
CA ARG A 616 -0.86 -20.16 9.90
C ARG A 616 -0.13 -20.68 8.67
N LEU A 617 -0.61 -21.78 8.08
CA LEU A 617 -0.01 -22.35 6.86
C LEU A 617 -0.01 -21.35 5.69
N ARG A 618 -1.13 -20.62 5.50
CA ARG A 618 -1.19 -19.56 4.48
C ARG A 618 -0.21 -18.42 4.75
N ALA A 619 -0.06 -18.00 6.01
CA ALA A 619 0.91 -16.96 6.36
C ALA A 619 2.35 -17.41 6.07
N TRP A 620 2.71 -18.67 6.34
CA TRP A 620 4.01 -19.22 5.97
C TRP A 620 4.24 -19.26 4.46
N GLN A 621 3.26 -19.73 3.69
CA GLN A 621 3.32 -19.71 2.22
C GLN A 621 3.52 -18.30 1.70
N HIS A 622 2.77 -17.33 2.22
CA HIS A 622 2.91 -15.93 1.84
C HIS A 622 4.30 -15.36 2.16
N ARG A 623 4.87 -15.67 3.34
CA ARG A 623 6.19 -15.19 3.72
C ARG A 623 7.32 -15.81 2.87
N LEU A 624 7.16 -17.06 2.43
CA LEU A 624 8.06 -17.67 1.44
C LEU A 624 7.91 -17.00 0.07
N ALA A 625 6.70 -16.66 -0.36
CA ALA A 625 6.47 -15.87 -1.58
C ALA A 625 7.09 -14.46 -1.48
N THR A 626 7.07 -13.80 -0.31
CA THR A 626 7.82 -12.55 -0.10
C THR A 626 9.32 -12.75 -0.30
N ILE A 627 9.88 -13.88 0.16
CA ILE A 627 11.30 -14.20 -0.08
C ILE A 627 11.56 -14.30 -1.57
N GLU A 628 10.71 -14.97 -2.36
CA GLU A 628 10.81 -15.03 -3.82
C GLU A 628 10.82 -13.64 -4.46
N GLN A 629 9.89 -12.76 -4.06
CA GLN A 629 9.83 -11.39 -4.56
C GLN A 629 11.11 -10.60 -4.28
N LEU A 630 11.68 -10.72 -3.07
CA LEU A 630 12.95 -10.08 -2.71
C LEU A 630 14.10 -10.59 -3.58
N LEU A 631 14.13 -11.90 -3.85
CA LEU A 631 15.16 -12.52 -4.69
C LEU A 631 15.08 -12.04 -6.16
N GLU A 632 13.87 -11.88 -6.70
CA GLU A 632 13.65 -11.34 -8.05
C GLU A 632 14.04 -9.87 -8.14
N TYR A 633 13.55 -9.05 -7.21
CA TYR A 633 13.91 -7.63 -7.13
C TYR A 633 15.43 -7.43 -7.01
N GLY A 634 16.08 -8.19 -6.13
CA GLY A 634 17.53 -8.10 -5.93
C GLY A 634 18.34 -8.50 -7.14
N MET A 635 17.84 -9.42 -7.97
CA MET A 635 18.54 -9.81 -9.19
C MET A 635 18.59 -8.67 -10.20
N VAL A 636 17.45 -8.02 -10.46
CA VAL A 636 17.40 -6.89 -11.42
C VAL A 636 18.30 -5.76 -10.95
N ARG A 637 18.20 -5.40 -9.66
CA ARG A 637 18.99 -4.34 -9.03
C ARG A 637 20.51 -4.62 -8.98
N ALA A 638 20.92 -5.89 -9.08
CA ALA A 638 22.33 -6.26 -9.12
C ALA A 638 22.90 -6.34 -10.56
N THR A 639 22.03 -6.33 -11.57
CA THR A 639 22.42 -6.44 -12.99
C THR A 639 22.32 -5.13 -13.78
N GLU A 640 21.64 -4.12 -13.22
CA GLU A 640 21.61 -2.72 -13.68
C GLU A 640 22.78 -1.92 -13.10
#